data_AF-A0A7J4SP15-F1
#
_entry.id   AF-A0A7J4SP15-F1
#
_cell.length_a   1.000
_cell.length_b   1.000
_cell.length_c   1.000
_cell.angle_alpha   90.00
_cell.angle_beta   90.00
_cell.angle_gamma   90.00
#
_symmetry.space_group_name_H-M   'P 1'
#
loop_
_entity.id
_entity.type
_entity.pdbx_description
1 polymer ?
#
loop_
_entity_poly.entity_id
_entity_poly.type
_entity_poly.pdbx_seq_one_letter_code
_entity_poly.pdbx_strand_id
1 'polypeptide(L)'
;MDTCIICGIPTEGNICSTHAEDVFFKFGGNSSEQLTIGRYYQGVVEGIADFGVFVKLNGKVTGLLHRNELKQRLESLGWEIGDVVYVKVKGIQDKGKIDLGWSIRQDENEFRGALVDGGDGTESKNESGQDETSSWEVKTERKSGSGVPIGMLEKEIGNNIKMEGKVSDIRQTTGPTLFEIQDESGKIICSAFESPGKRVYPDIKVGEVVQIEGKVELRRGSIQVESDVIRPLSGENADAILEKISLVVYEKARPDKFESIEEGLVDYASAERAATEIRMAILESIPIIIRHPATVDGHIAGATIEHSIIRQVEEEYGQIQAIHRHVDRRPYQSNGQEMNAAILDTSRMLESQLRYSDPVPLYIFISDSEDSERYEGMKLIGIYGANRIIIGGGGIGEGAEENYAEIVIKSIEQGGEKTLTALSAEVAVAVDPGRRNELIHLPAISYWKNAPDTYMELAKEAGYELDMIGKIHRAIAVEAFYQRNSSKREMISDMLFGENTELIEQCNSYFVESMEKGILTASPHLDRLVVNGKEIATIDLDKFTHRYQFPATKFLLLGLIEKEQVAAVVGSDTTSIYVEAGGIIDLKELGDDIKSIAAKNGSIDIGGISSGKISFVSGDREEILDAVVESIVKQL
;
A
#
# COMPACT_ATOMS: atom_id res chain seq x y z
N MET A 1 38.07 21.61 44.42
CA MET A 1 36.96 20.66 44.59
C MET A 1 35.73 21.49 44.70
N ASP A 2 34.90 21.41 43.68
CA ASP A 2 33.62 22.09 43.65
C ASP A 2 32.64 21.32 44.54
N THR A 3 31.53 21.95 44.89
CA THR A 3 30.49 21.35 45.73
C THR A 3 29.23 21.17 44.93
N CYS A 4 28.58 20.02 45.07
CA CYS A 4 27.31 19.74 44.43
C CYS A 4 26.27 20.84 44.72
N ILE A 5 25.68 21.43 43.69
CA ILE A 5 24.70 22.52 43.83
C ILE A 5 23.40 22.11 44.54
N ILE A 6 23.15 20.80 44.66
CA ILE A 6 21.94 20.25 45.28
C ILE A 6 22.15 19.85 46.75
N CYS A 7 23.29 19.24 47.11
CA CYS A 7 23.52 18.71 48.46
C CYS A 7 24.77 19.26 49.18
N GLY A 8 25.59 20.07 48.50
CA GLY A 8 26.76 20.74 49.09
C GLY A 8 27.97 19.84 49.38
N ILE A 9 27.93 18.56 49.02
CA ILE A 9 29.06 17.63 49.20
C ILE A 9 30.16 17.92 48.16
N PRO A 10 31.46 17.84 48.53
CA PRO A 10 32.57 17.99 47.58
C PRO A 10 32.52 16.95 46.45
N THR A 11 32.74 17.38 45.20
CA THR A 11 32.71 16.51 44.02
C THR A 11 33.64 17.02 42.91
N GLU A 12 33.87 16.19 41.90
CA GLU A 12 34.59 16.54 40.68
C GLU A 12 33.59 17.15 39.70
N GLY A 13 33.35 18.46 39.82
CA GLY A 13 32.33 19.22 39.07
C GLY A 13 31.28 19.87 39.97
N ASN A 14 30.26 20.52 39.41
CA ASN A 14 29.23 21.21 40.21
C ASN A 14 28.04 20.31 40.58
N ILE A 15 28.07 19.02 40.22
CA ILE A 15 27.02 18.05 40.55
C ILE A 15 27.63 16.70 40.91
N CYS A 16 27.17 16.08 42.00
CA CYS A 16 27.62 14.73 42.37
C CYS A 16 26.82 13.66 41.61
N SER A 17 27.37 12.46 41.47
CA SER A 17 26.76 11.35 40.71
C SER A 17 25.33 11.03 41.14
N THR A 18 24.99 11.16 42.43
CA THR A 18 23.63 10.91 42.94
C THR A 18 22.61 11.97 42.55
N HIS A 19 23.04 13.18 42.16
CA HIS A 19 22.18 14.29 41.74
C HIS A 19 22.36 14.66 40.26
N ALA A 20 23.12 13.88 39.50
CA ALA A 20 23.38 14.14 38.08
C ALA A 20 22.09 14.15 37.23
N GLU A 21 21.07 13.41 37.64
CA GLU A 21 19.76 13.39 36.97
C GLU A 21 18.81 14.50 37.46
N ASP A 22 19.14 15.20 38.56
CA ASP A 22 18.30 16.25 39.15
C ASP A 22 18.48 17.62 38.49
N VAL A 23 19.37 17.74 37.51
CA VAL A 23 19.70 18.98 36.82
C VAL A 23 19.71 18.79 35.31
N PHE A 24 19.47 19.86 34.57
CA PHE A 24 19.66 19.89 33.11
C PHE A 24 20.79 20.84 32.72
N PHE A 25 21.30 20.67 31.50
CA PHE A 25 22.42 21.41 30.97
C PHE A 25 22.02 22.22 29.73
N LYS A 26 22.49 23.45 29.64
CA LYS A 26 22.52 24.23 28.39
C LYS A 26 23.86 23.98 27.71
N PHE A 27 23.85 23.59 26.43
CA PHE A 27 25.08 23.24 25.73
C PHE A 27 25.77 24.48 25.15
N GLY A 28 26.93 24.82 25.69
CA GLY A 28 27.76 25.96 25.26
C GLY A 28 28.91 25.59 24.30
N GLY A 29 29.11 24.31 24.01
CA GLY A 29 30.16 23.83 23.10
C GLY A 29 29.86 24.10 21.62
N ASN A 30 30.80 23.81 20.72
CA ASN A 30 30.63 24.04 19.28
C ASN A 30 30.68 22.76 18.42
N SER A 31 30.90 21.60 19.04
CA SER A 31 30.99 20.29 18.37
C SER A 31 30.20 19.23 19.12
N SER A 32 29.66 18.23 18.41
CA SER A 32 28.93 17.10 19.00
C SER A 32 29.79 16.26 19.95
N GLU A 33 31.11 16.16 19.70
CA GLU A 33 32.05 15.37 20.51
C GLU A 33 32.26 15.94 21.92
N GLN A 34 31.86 17.20 22.13
CA GLN A 34 31.96 17.90 23.41
C GLN A 34 30.74 17.64 24.32
N LEU A 35 29.74 16.89 23.85
CA LEU A 35 28.59 16.52 24.67
C LEU A 35 28.94 15.39 25.64
N THR A 36 28.52 15.54 26.89
CA THR A 36 28.66 14.46 27.87
C THR A 36 27.49 13.48 27.78
N ILE A 37 27.78 12.22 27.44
CA ILE A 37 26.80 11.12 27.40
C ILE A 37 26.18 10.90 28.78
N GLY A 38 24.87 10.67 28.83
CA GLY A 38 24.11 10.41 30.03
C GLY A 38 23.54 11.66 30.71
N ARG A 39 23.94 12.87 30.30
CA ARG A 39 23.37 14.14 30.79
C ARG A 39 22.08 14.50 30.07
N TYR A 40 21.26 15.31 30.73
CA TYR A 40 20.03 15.89 30.19
C TYR A 40 20.30 17.31 29.70
N TYR A 41 19.96 17.59 28.45
CA TYR A 41 20.13 18.89 27.83
C TYR A 41 18.80 19.52 27.47
N GLN A 42 18.76 20.84 27.56
CA GLN A 42 17.70 21.64 26.95
C GLN A 42 18.00 21.82 25.46
N GLY A 43 16.98 21.67 24.62
CA GLY A 43 17.06 21.94 23.19
C GLY A 43 15.73 22.44 22.64
N VAL A 44 15.71 22.72 21.34
CA VAL A 44 14.53 23.20 20.62
C VAL A 44 14.18 22.23 19.51
N VAL A 45 12.91 21.90 19.35
CA VAL A 45 12.44 21.05 18.25
C VAL A 45 12.68 21.76 16.92
N GLU A 46 13.53 21.18 16.09
CA GLU A 46 13.90 21.72 14.77
C GLU A 46 13.10 21.05 13.64
N GLY A 47 12.66 19.80 13.85
CA GLY A 47 11.86 19.06 12.89
C GLY A 47 11.27 17.79 13.49
N ILE A 48 10.13 17.36 12.95
CA ILE A 48 9.42 16.14 13.33
C ILE A 48 9.25 15.30 12.06
N ALA A 49 9.68 14.04 12.11
CA ALA A 49 9.57 13.08 11.02
C ALA A 49 9.08 11.74 11.57
N ASP A 50 8.53 10.87 10.72
CA ASP A 50 7.89 9.61 11.15
C ASP A 50 8.80 8.65 11.94
N PHE A 51 10.12 8.84 11.87
CA PHE A 51 11.11 8.07 12.62
C PHE A 51 11.64 8.75 13.88
N GLY A 52 11.30 10.01 14.18
CA GLY A 52 11.74 10.69 15.39
C GLY A 52 11.68 12.23 15.35
N VAL A 53 12.14 12.84 16.43
CA VAL A 53 12.17 14.31 16.60
C VAL A 53 13.61 14.81 16.57
N PHE A 54 13.89 15.79 15.72
CA PHE A 54 15.17 16.47 15.68
C PHE A 54 15.18 17.60 16.71
N VAL A 55 16.10 17.52 17.66
CA VAL A 55 16.23 18.50 18.74
C VAL A 55 17.58 19.18 18.64
N LYS A 56 17.52 20.49 18.40
CA LYS A 56 18.65 21.40 18.32
C LYS A 56 19.10 21.78 19.73
N LEU A 57 20.27 21.30 20.14
CA LEU A 57 20.82 21.53 21.48
C LEU A 57 21.49 22.91 21.59
N ASN A 58 21.99 23.44 20.47
CA ASN A 58 22.44 24.82 20.33
C ASN A 58 22.48 25.25 18.86
N GLY A 59 23.03 26.43 18.55
CA GLY A 59 23.08 26.96 17.18
C GLY A 59 23.76 26.08 16.12
N LYS A 60 24.52 25.03 16.49
CA LYS A 60 25.30 24.20 15.55
C LYS A 60 25.13 22.69 15.73
N VAL A 61 24.51 22.24 16.82
CA VAL A 61 24.46 20.83 17.19
C VAL A 61 23.02 20.37 17.34
N THR A 62 22.62 19.42 16.50
CA THR A 62 21.29 18.80 16.48
C THR A 62 21.43 17.31 16.68
N GLY A 63 20.60 16.75 17.56
CA GLY A 63 20.50 15.30 17.78
C GLY A 63 19.13 14.77 17.39
N LEU A 64 19.04 13.45 17.22
CA LEU A 64 17.81 12.76 16.86
C LEU A 64 17.27 11.99 18.06
N LEU A 65 16.04 12.29 18.46
CA LEU A 65 15.25 11.50 19.39
C LEU A 65 14.38 10.52 18.60
N HIS A 66 14.85 9.28 18.44
CA HIS A 66 14.17 8.27 17.63
C HIS A 66 12.78 7.93 18.19
N ARG A 67 11.82 7.56 17.34
CA ARG A 67 10.44 7.24 17.76
C ARG A 67 10.36 6.13 18.82
N ASN A 68 11.32 5.21 18.81
CA ASN A 68 11.43 4.09 19.76
C ASN A 68 11.87 4.55 21.16
N GLU A 69 12.41 5.77 21.27
CA GLU A 69 12.86 6.38 22.52
C GLU A 69 11.82 7.36 23.08
N LEU A 70 10.75 7.66 22.34
CA LEU A 70 9.61 8.44 22.84
C LEU A 70 8.78 7.62 23.82
N LYS A 71 8.31 8.25 24.91
CA LYS A 71 7.38 7.59 25.86
C LYS A 71 5.94 7.49 25.36
N GLN A 72 5.64 8.11 24.22
CA GLN A 72 4.34 8.14 23.59
C GLN A 72 4.49 8.12 22.07
N ARG A 73 3.42 7.75 21.38
CA ARG A 73 3.33 7.78 19.92
C ARG A 73 3.68 9.17 19.39
N LEU A 74 4.43 9.23 18.29
CA LEU A 74 4.84 10.49 17.66
C LEU A 74 3.61 11.31 17.26
N GLU A 75 2.55 10.64 16.81
CA GLU A 75 1.28 11.24 16.39
C GLU A 75 0.48 11.83 17.57
N SER A 76 0.81 11.45 18.79
CA SER A 76 0.23 11.98 20.03
C SER A 76 1.19 12.93 20.77
N LEU A 77 2.38 13.15 20.21
CA LEU A 77 3.37 14.06 20.75
C LEU A 77 2.92 15.49 20.42
N GLY A 78 2.41 16.20 21.41
CA GLY A 78 1.99 17.60 21.26
C GLY A 78 3.16 18.59 21.17
N TRP A 79 4.28 18.19 20.59
CA TRP A 79 5.43 19.07 20.34
C TRP A 79 5.32 19.64 18.94
N GLU A 80 5.57 20.94 18.81
CA GLU A 80 5.64 21.64 17.53
C GLU A 80 7.08 22.13 17.28
N ILE A 81 7.37 22.47 16.02
CA ILE A 81 8.66 23.08 15.67
C ILE A 81 8.81 24.41 16.40
N GLY A 82 9.91 24.57 17.13
CA GLY A 82 10.15 25.72 18.00
C GLY A 82 9.93 25.47 19.49
N ASP A 83 9.34 24.33 19.87
CA ASP A 83 9.14 23.98 21.27
C ASP A 83 10.45 23.70 22.00
N VAL A 84 10.53 24.18 23.23
CA VAL A 84 11.64 23.91 24.14
C VAL A 84 11.42 22.57 24.82
N VAL A 85 12.34 21.63 24.62
CA VAL A 85 12.24 20.25 25.11
C VAL A 85 13.51 19.83 25.82
N TYR A 86 13.39 18.80 26.67
CA TYR A 86 14.52 18.24 27.40
C TYR A 86 14.79 16.81 26.90
N VAL A 87 16.06 16.54 26.64
CA VAL A 87 16.51 15.28 26.02
C VAL A 87 17.77 14.75 26.70
N LYS A 88 17.90 13.43 26.80
CA LYS A 88 19.09 12.76 27.34
C LYS A 88 20.02 12.39 26.20
N VAL A 89 21.31 12.73 26.27
CA VAL A 89 22.28 12.22 25.28
C VAL A 89 22.57 10.76 25.59
N LYS A 90 22.21 9.84 24.70
CA LYS A 90 22.44 8.39 24.85
C LYS A 90 23.73 7.92 24.19
N GLY A 91 24.10 8.52 23.07
CA GLY A 91 25.28 8.14 22.32
C GLY A 91 25.73 9.23 21.35
N ILE A 92 27.02 9.23 21.06
CA ILE A 92 27.63 10.04 20.00
C ILE A 92 28.33 9.04 19.09
N GLN A 93 27.84 8.90 17.86
CA GLN A 93 28.39 7.95 16.89
C GLN A 93 29.55 8.58 16.11
N ASP A 94 30.38 7.73 15.50
CA ASP A 94 31.42 8.18 14.57
C ASP A 94 30.77 9.00 13.44
N LYS A 95 31.31 10.21 13.19
CA LYS A 95 30.76 11.27 12.30
C LYS A 95 29.75 12.23 12.94
N GLY A 96 29.66 12.29 14.27
CA GLY A 96 28.97 13.39 14.96
C GLY A 96 27.45 13.29 15.06
N LYS A 97 26.86 12.15 14.69
CA LYS A 97 25.45 11.87 14.95
C LYS A 97 25.22 11.70 16.46
N ILE A 98 24.20 12.37 16.99
CA ILE A 98 23.85 12.33 18.40
C ILE A 98 22.52 11.61 18.56
N ASP A 99 22.56 10.48 19.27
CA ASP A 99 21.37 9.75 19.65
C ASP A 99 20.82 10.33 20.94
N LEU A 100 19.60 10.85 20.87
CA LEU A 100 18.87 11.40 21.99
C LEU A 100 17.85 10.40 22.52
N GLY A 101 17.64 10.44 23.83
CA GLY A 101 16.61 9.71 24.56
C GLY A 101 15.65 10.66 25.24
N TRP A 102 14.45 10.17 25.56
CA TRP A 102 13.45 10.95 26.28
C TRP A 102 13.97 11.36 27.66
N SER A 103 13.86 12.65 28.00
CA SER A 103 14.21 13.12 29.34
C SER A 103 13.20 12.65 30.38
N ILE A 104 13.68 12.37 31.60
CA ILE A 104 12.83 11.99 32.73
C ILE A 104 11.84 13.10 33.15
N ARG A 105 12.11 14.34 32.74
CA ARG A 105 11.37 15.58 33.05
C ARG A 105 11.30 16.45 31.80
N GLN A 106 10.20 17.16 31.60
CA GLN A 106 9.95 17.98 30.41
C GLN A 106 9.70 19.46 30.69
N ASP A 107 9.72 19.88 31.95
CA ASP A 107 9.60 21.29 32.36
C ASP A 107 10.83 21.72 33.20
N GLU A 108 11.25 22.97 33.04
CA GLU A 108 12.37 23.56 33.79
C GLU A 108 12.18 23.41 35.31
N ASN A 109 10.94 23.61 35.79
CA ASN A 109 10.59 23.60 37.21
C ASN A 109 10.64 22.20 37.84
N GLU A 110 10.65 21.15 37.03
CA GLU A 110 10.78 19.77 37.51
C GLU A 110 12.24 19.44 37.84
N PHE A 111 13.19 20.17 37.26
CA PHE A 111 14.61 20.07 37.58
C PHE A 111 14.97 20.96 38.78
N ARG A 112 15.92 20.50 39.59
CA ARG A 112 16.34 21.19 40.82
C ARG A 112 17.48 22.19 40.57
N GLY A 113 17.93 22.32 39.32
CA GLY A 113 18.95 23.28 38.90
C GLY A 113 19.29 23.18 37.40
N ALA A 114 19.90 24.24 36.87
CA ALA A 114 20.40 24.32 35.50
C ALA A 114 21.90 24.65 35.51
N LEU A 115 22.66 24.02 34.63
CA LEU A 115 24.11 24.23 34.48
C LEU A 115 24.46 24.46 33.01
N VAL A 116 25.63 25.05 32.73
CA VAL A 116 26.14 25.18 31.36
C VAL A 116 27.26 24.16 31.15
N ASP A 117 27.15 23.35 30.10
CA ASP A 117 28.22 22.48 29.65
C ASP A 117 29.03 23.17 28.57
N GLY A 118 30.24 23.64 28.93
CA GLY A 118 31.14 24.34 28.01
C GLY A 118 31.87 23.44 27.00
N GLY A 119 31.73 22.12 27.12
CA GLY A 119 32.30 21.16 26.19
C GLY A 119 33.69 20.61 26.54
N ASP A 120 34.43 21.30 27.42
CA ASP A 120 35.78 20.90 27.87
C ASP A 120 35.81 20.49 29.36
N GLY A 121 34.66 20.07 29.91
CA GLY A 121 34.55 19.55 31.28
C GLY A 121 34.59 20.58 32.41
N THR A 122 34.56 21.89 32.11
CA THR A 122 34.40 22.94 33.12
C THR A 122 33.03 23.60 33.01
N GLU A 123 32.21 23.40 34.04
CA GLU A 123 30.85 23.93 34.17
C GLU A 123 30.92 25.36 34.75
N SER A 124 30.38 26.36 34.05
CA SER A 124 30.31 27.76 34.52
C SER A 124 28.88 28.21 34.81
N LYS A 125 28.72 29.19 35.72
CA LYS A 125 27.42 29.68 36.22
C LYS A 125 26.77 30.76 35.34
N ASN A 126 25.43 30.71 35.30
CA ASN A 126 24.42 31.56 34.64
C ASN A 126 24.79 33.01 34.28
N GLU A 127 24.27 33.46 33.13
CA GLU A 127 23.78 34.83 32.95
C GLU A 127 22.40 34.87 32.27
N SER A 128 21.61 35.83 32.76
CA SER A 128 20.25 36.22 32.41
C SER A 128 20.21 37.29 31.32
N GLY A 129 19.25 37.22 30.39
CA GLY A 129 18.59 38.43 29.86
C GLY A 129 18.56 38.65 28.34
N GLN A 130 17.31 38.78 27.86
CA GLN A 130 16.77 39.69 26.83
C GLN A 130 16.50 39.17 25.40
N ASP A 131 15.20 39.29 25.06
CA ASP A 131 14.52 39.10 23.78
C ASP A 131 15.05 40.02 22.67
N GLU A 132 15.08 39.53 21.43
CA GLU A 132 14.68 40.33 20.27
C GLU A 132 13.91 39.46 19.26
N THR A 133 12.65 39.84 19.04
CA THR A 133 11.81 39.43 17.92
C THR A 133 12.28 40.15 16.66
N SER A 134 12.51 39.43 15.56
CA SER A 134 12.52 40.08 14.23
C SER A 134 11.91 39.20 13.14
N SER A 135 10.99 39.85 12.43
CA SER A 135 10.20 39.42 11.28
C SER A 135 11.09 39.04 10.09
N TRP A 136 10.84 37.88 9.49
CA TRP A 136 11.50 37.46 8.25
C TRP A 136 10.76 38.01 7.02
N GLU A 137 11.26 39.11 6.47
CA GLU A 137 11.07 39.39 5.04
C GLU A 137 12.03 38.49 4.24
N VAL A 138 11.47 37.69 3.33
CA VAL A 138 12.24 36.84 2.43
C VAL A 138 12.96 37.71 1.39
N LYS A 139 14.27 37.84 1.53
CA LYS A 139 15.17 38.21 0.42
C LYS A 139 15.99 36.98 0.03
N THR A 140 15.75 36.51 -1.18
CA THR A 140 16.59 35.51 -1.87
C THR A 140 17.96 36.09 -2.18
N GLU A 141 18.96 35.76 -1.36
CA GLU A 141 20.37 35.82 -1.75
C GLU A 141 20.92 34.39 -1.94
N ARG A 142 21.45 34.12 -3.14
CA ARG A 142 22.08 32.85 -3.52
C ARG A 142 23.37 32.67 -2.74
N LYS A 143 23.53 31.55 -2.01
CA LYS A 143 24.85 31.10 -1.55
C LYS A 143 25.61 30.55 -2.75
N SER A 144 26.80 31.10 -3.02
CA SER A 144 27.74 30.58 -4.01
C SER A 144 28.12 29.14 -3.64
N GLY A 145 27.60 28.15 -4.37
CA GLY A 145 27.95 26.73 -4.18
C GLY A 145 26.84 25.73 -4.51
N SER A 146 25.56 26.12 -4.51
CA SER A 146 24.44 25.24 -4.87
C SER A 146 24.35 25.08 -6.39
N GLY A 147 24.17 23.85 -6.88
CA GLY A 147 23.95 23.58 -8.30
C GLY A 147 22.72 24.31 -8.88
N VAL A 148 22.66 24.41 -10.20
CA VAL A 148 21.53 24.94 -10.97
C VAL A 148 20.44 23.86 -11.03
N PRO A 149 19.20 24.13 -10.57
CA PRO A 149 18.08 23.21 -10.71
C PRO A 149 17.70 22.98 -12.18
N ILE A 150 17.22 21.79 -12.50
CA ILE A 150 16.83 21.36 -13.86
C ILE A 150 15.83 22.33 -14.48
N GLY A 151 14.83 22.78 -13.71
CA GLY A 151 13.78 23.72 -14.14
C GLY A 151 14.31 25.12 -14.50
N MET A 152 15.59 25.41 -14.25
CA MET A 152 16.22 26.67 -14.67
C MET A 152 17.16 26.52 -15.87
N LEU A 153 17.39 25.30 -16.37
CA LEU A 153 18.38 25.03 -17.42
C LEU A 153 18.05 25.71 -18.76
N GLU A 154 16.78 26.00 -19.04
CA GLU A 154 16.41 26.75 -20.26
C GLU A 154 17.11 28.13 -20.34
N LYS A 155 17.36 28.76 -19.19
CA LYS A 155 18.02 30.07 -19.10
C LYS A 155 19.55 29.96 -19.18
N GLU A 156 20.08 28.76 -19.09
CA GLU A 156 21.52 28.48 -19.04
C GLU A 156 22.04 27.81 -20.32
N ILE A 157 21.24 27.77 -21.40
CA ILE A 157 21.64 27.20 -22.69
C ILE A 157 22.94 27.84 -23.18
N GLY A 158 23.95 27.00 -23.44
CA GLY A 158 25.27 27.40 -23.90
C GLY A 158 26.29 27.65 -22.79
N ASN A 159 25.86 27.72 -21.52
CA ASN A 159 26.72 27.91 -20.36
C ASN A 159 27.17 26.57 -19.76
N ASN A 160 28.33 26.59 -19.10
CA ASN A 160 28.75 25.51 -18.22
C ASN A 160 28.08 25.69 -16.86
N ILE A 161 27.40 24.64 -16.41
CA ILE A 161 26.67 24.62 -15.15
C ILE A 161 27.19 23.49 -14.27
N LYS A 162 26.90 23.65 -12.99
CA LYS A 162 27.01 22.60 -11.99
C LYS A 162 25.60 22.25 -11.55
N MET A 163 25.22 20.98 -11.54
CA MET A 163 23.92 20.53 -11.05
C MET A 163 24.06 19.28 -10.19
N GLU A 164 23.05 18.97 -9.40
CA GLU A 164 23.03 17.84 -8.49
C GLU A 164 21.68 17.14 -8.63
N GLY A 165 21.66 15.80 -8.55
CA GLY A 165 20.42 15.04 -8.70
C GLY A 165 20.64 13.53 -8.57
N LYS A 166 19.53 12.80 -8.41
CA LYS A 166 19.49 11.34 -8.38
C LYS A 166 19.53 10.77 -9.80
N VAL A 167 20.34 9.74 -10.04
CA VAL A 167 20.33 9.01 -11.31
C VAL A 167 19.06 8.16 -11.39
N SER A 168 18.14 8.48 -12.30
CA SER A 168 16.87 7.73 -12.49
C SER A 168 16.97 6.62 -13.54
N ASP A 169 17.79 6.78 -14.58
CA ASP A 169 18.02 5.76 -15.62
C ASP A 169 19.44 5.89 -16.22
N ILE A 170 19.98 4.78 -16.74
CA ILE A 170 21.26 4.76 -17.45
C ILE A 170 21.13 3.95 -18.74
N ARG A 171 21.34 4.60 -19.89
CA ARG A 171 21.29 3.96 -21.21
C ARG A 171 22.62 4.03 -21.93
N GLN A 172 23.19 2.87 -22.23
CA GLN A 172 24.35 2.78 -23.10
C GLN A 172 23.92 2.84 -24.56
N THR A 173 24.44 3.83 -25.30
CA THR A 173 24.26 3.90 -26.76
C THR A 173 25.52 3.44 -27.49
N THR A 174 25.47 3.41 -28.82
CA THR A 174 26.66 3.20 -29.67
C THR A 174 27.67 4.36 -29.56
N GLY A 175 27.25 5.52 -29.04
CA GLY A 175 28.08 6.69 -28.77
C GLY A 175 28.21 6.95 -27.27
N PRO A 176 27.68 8.08 -26.73
CA PRO A 176 27.78 8.41 -25.32
C PRO A 176 26.93 7.50 -24.42
N THR A 177 27.31 7.39 -23.16
CA THR A 177 26.44 6.89 -22.10
C THR A 177 25.48 8.01 -21.72
N LEU A 178 24.17 7.72 -21.71
CA LEU A 178 23.13 8.66 -21.30
C LEU A 178 22.73 8.35 -19.86
N PHE A 179 22.82 9.35 -18.99
CA PHE A 179 22.33 9.32 -17.62
C PHE A 179 21.08 10.19 -17.55
N GLU A 180 19.96 9.64 -17.12
CA GLU A 180 18.80 10.44 -16.76
C GLU A 180 18.93 10.85 -15.29
N ILE A 181 18.82 12.15 -15.04
CA ILE A 181 19.05 12.76 -13.74
C ILE A 181 17.79 13.47 -13.30
N GLN A 182 17.40 13.25 -12.05
CA GLN A 182 16.22 13.82 -11.44
C GLN A 182 16.61 14.71 -10.25
N ASP A 183 16.01 15.90 -10.19
CA ASP A 183 16.01 16.76 -9.01
C ASP A 183 14.57 17.12 -8.61
N GLU A 184 14.38 18.07 -7.68
CA GLU A 184 13.06 18.51 -7.24
C GLU A 184 12.24 19.23 -8.32
N SER A 185 12.85 19.59 -9.45
CA SER A 185 12.24 20.39 -10.51
C SER A 185 11.95 19.62 -11.79
N GLY A 186 12.56 18.44 -11.98
CA GLY A 186 12.24 17.58 -13.12
C GLY A 186 13.30 16.52 -13.41
N LYS A 187 13.23 15.95 -14.62
CA LYS A 187 14.19 14.98 -15.17
C LYS A 187 14.92 15.57 -16.37
N ILE A 188 16.19 15.27 -16.53
CA ILE A 188 16.97 15.66 -17.73
C ILE A 188 17.98 14.59 -18.13
N ILE A 189 18.31 14.54 -19.42
CA ILE A 189 19.35 13.66 -19.96
C ILE A 189 20.70 14.37 -19.92
N CYS A 190 21.66 13.72 -19.25
CA CYS A 190 23.07 14.07 -19.22
C CYS A 190 23.87 13.06 -20.05
N SER A 191 24.56 13.53 -21.09
CA SER A 191 25.39 12.66 -21.95
C SER A 191 26.87 12.73 -21.57
N ALA A 192 27.47 11.58 -21.29
CA ALA A 192 28.91 11.44 -21.02
C ALA A 192 29.59 10.65 -22.16
N PHE A 193 30.72 11.13 -22.65
CA PHE A 193 31.47 10.49 -23.73
C PHE A 193 32.96 10.33 -23.38
N GLU A 194 33.48 9.11 -23.54
CA GLU A 194 34.93 8.83 -23.47
C GLU A 194 35.42 8.25 -24.81
N SER A 195 34.80 7.15 -25.25
CA SER A 195 35.10 6.50 -26.54
C SER A 195 33.89 5.68 -27.02
N PRO A 196 33.74 5.41 -28.34
CA PRO A 196 32.58 4.70 -28.86
C PRO A 196 32.39 3.31 -28.24
N GLY A 197 31.19 3.03 -27.73
CA GLY A 197 30.83 1.72 -27.19
C GLY A 197 31.38 1.39 -25.79
N LYS A 198 32.12 2.29 -25.14
CA LYS A 198 32.59 2.12 -23.75
C LYS A 198 31.65 2.86 -22.78
N ARG A 199 31.21 2.18 -21.73
CA ARG A 199 30.42 2.80 -20.65
C ARG A 199 31.31 3.74 -19.83
N VAL A 200 30.94 5.01 -19.79
CA VAL A 200 31.59 6.02 -18.93
C VAL A 200 31.02 5.88 -17.52
N TYR A 201 31.85 5.99 -16.48
CA TYR A 201 31.47 5.82 -15.06
C TYR A 201 30.75 4.49 -14.75
N PRO A 202 31.41 3.33 -14.92
CA PRO A 202 30.77 2.03 -14.71
C PRO A 202 30.31 1.80 -13.26
N ASP A 203 30.94 2.50 -12.31
CA ASP A 203 30.65 2.38 -10.88
C ASP A 203 29.39 3.13 -10.46
N ILE A 204 28.93 4.12 -11.26
CA ILE A 204 27.70 4.85 -10.97
C ILE A 204 26.49 3.98 -11.27
N LYS A 205 25.56 3.93 -10.32
CA LYS A 205 24.33 3.11 -10.41
C LYS A 205 23.08 3.99 -10.37
N VAL A 206 22.00 3.44 -10.90
CA VAL A 206 20.66 4.00 -10.72
C VAL A 206 20.36 4.11 -9.22
N GLY A 207 19.80 5.23 -8.80
CA GLY A 207 19.52 5.56 -7.40
C GLY A 207 20.62 6.35 -6.68
N GLU A 208 21.83 6.42 -7.22
CA GLU A 208 22.90 7.24 -6.63
C GLU A 208 22.68 8.73 -6.88
N VAL A 209 23.01 9.56 -5.89
CA VAL A 209 23.03 11.02 -6.06
C VAL A 209 24.38 11.41 -6.65
N VAL A 210 24.34 12.24 -7.69
CA VAL A 210 25.54 12.69 -8.39
C VAL A 210 25.55 14.20 -8.52
N GLN A 211 26.77 14.74 -8.58
CA GLN A 211 27.06 16.10 -8.98
C GLN A 211 27.62 16.07 -10.40
N ILE A 212 27.07 16.92 -11.25
CA ILE A 212 27.39 16.99 -12.68
C ILE A 212 27.91 18.38 -12.99
N GLU A 213 29.07 18.44 -13.61
CA GLU A 213 29.62 19.65 -14.22
C GLU A 213 29.60 19.42 -15.74
N GLY A 214 28.98 20.34 -16.48
CA GLY A 214 28.82 20.17 -17.92
C GLY A 214 28.12 21.34 -18.59
N LYS A 215 28.00 21.27 -19.90
CA LYS A 215 27.45 22.35 -20.73
C LYS A 215 25.99 22.07 -21.10
N VAL A 216 25.12 23.05 -20.91
CA VAL A 216 23.71 22.94 -21.34
C VAL A 216 23.62 23.14 -22.84
N GLU A 217 23.00 22.19 -23.54
CA GLU A 217 22.80 22.26 -24.99
C GLU A 217 21.35 21.97 -25.38
N LEU A 218 20.93 22.58 -26.49
CA LEU A 218 19.66 22.27 -27.14
C LEU A 218 19.92 21.30 -28.30
N ARG A 219 19.44 20.06 -28.18
CA ARG A 219 19.63 19.03 -29.21
C ARG A 219 18.28 18.47 -29.63
N ARG A 220 17.98 18.57 -30.94
CA ARG A 220 16.69 18.12 -31.52
C ARG A 220 15.45 18.71 -30.84
N GLY A 221 15.57 19.93 -30.31
CA GLY A 221 14.46 20.65 -29.66
C GLY A 221 14.28 20.34 -28.16
N SER A 222 15.08 19.44 -27.58
CA SER A 222 15.10 19.15 -26.15
C SER A 222 16.40 19.62 -25.49
N ILE A 223 16.30 20.11 -24.25
CA ILE A 223 17.45 20.52 -23.45
C ILE A 223 18.12 19.27 -22.89
N GLN A 224 19.45 19.24 -22.94
CA GLN A 224 20.30 18.18 -22.37
C GLN A 224 21.58 18.80 -21.82
N VAL A 225 22.31 18.05 -20.99
CA VAL A 225 23.62 18.47 -20.48
C VAL A 225 24.71 17.55 -21.06
N GLU A 226 25.69 18.12 -21.75
CA GLU A 226 26.92 17.40 -22.09
C GLU A 226 27.84 17.43 -20.87
N SER A 227 28.01 16.29 -20.20
CA SER A 227 28.75 16.23 -18.93
C SER A 227 30.25 16.16 -19.18
N ASP A 228 31.00 17.08 -18.57
CA ASP A 228 32.46 17.03 -18.48
C ASP A 228 32.89 16.08 -17.36
N VAL A 229 32.19 16.15 -16.21
CA VAL A 229 32.47 15.35 -15.02
C VAL A 229 31.18 14.96 -14.31
N ILE A 230 31.09 13.69 -13.91
CA ILE A 230 30.05 13.18 -12.99
C ILE A 230 30.77 12.64 -11.73
N ARG A 231 30.38 13.13 -10.55
CA ARG A 231 30.91 12.67 -9.25
C ARG A 231 29.78 12.16 -8.37
N PRO A 232 29.89 10.97 -7.74
CA PRO A 232 28.94 10.55 -6.73
C PRO A 232 28.99 11.49 -5.52
N LEU A 233 27.82 11.83 -5.01
CA LEU A 233 27.62 12.54 -3.74
C LEU A 233 27.19 11.52 -2.67
N SER A 234 27.61 11.74 -1.43
CA SER A 234 27.25 10.87 -0.29
C SER A 234 27.20 11.69 1.00
N GLY A 235 26.57 11.13 2.03
CA GLY A 235 26.36 11.80 3.31
C GLY A 235 25.29 12.89 3.21
N GLU A 236 25.34 13.86 4.13
CA GLU A 236 24.28 14.85 4.35
C GLU A 236 23.82 15.60 3.08
N ASN A 237 24.73 15.90 2.16
CA ASN A 237 24.37 16.59 0.91
C ASN A 237 23.53 15.71 -0.01
N ALA A 238 23.84 14.41 -0.09
CA ALA A 238 23.05 13.47 -0.89
C ALA A 238 21.69 13.23 -0.23
N ASP A 239 21.67 13.06 1.10
CA ASP A 239 20.45 12.84 1.87
C ASP A 239 19.48 14.03 1.72
N ALA A 240 19.98 15.28 1.81
CA ALA A 240 19.17 16.48 1.63
C ALA A 240 18.60 16.64 0.21
N ILE A 241 19.29 16.15 -0.82
CA ILE A 241 18.77 16.14 -2.20
C ILE A 241 17.67 15.09 -2.34
N LEU A 242 17.89 13.88 -1.82
CA LEU A 242 16.89 12.81 -1.84
C LEU A 242 15.63 13.24 -1.09
N GLU A 243 15.75 13.86 0.08
CA GLU A 243 14.63 14.36 0.88
C GLU A 243 13.78 15.37 0.09
N LYS A 244 14.42 16.33 -0.60
CA LYS A 244 13.71 17.30 -1.46
C LYS A 244 12.99 16.62 -2.63
N ILE A 245 13.66 15.68 -3.30
CA ILE A 245 13.05 14.93 -4.41
C ILE A 245 11.84 14.16 -3.88
N SER A 246 11.97 13.44 -2.78
CA SER A 246 10.90 12.67 -2.16
C SER A 246 9.71 13.54 -1.75
N LEU A 247 9.96 14.71 -1.16
CA LEU A 247 8.89 15.65 -0.79
C LEU A 247 8.10 16.12 -2.01
N VAL A 248 8.78 16.49 -3.11
CA VAL A 248 8.09 16.93 -4.33
C VAL A 248 7.33 15.78 -5.00
N VAL A 249 7.92 14.58 -5.04
CA VAL A 249 7.23 13.39 -5.55
C VAL A 249 5.98 13.10 -4.73
N TYR A 250 6.07 13.19 -3.40
CA TYR A 250 4.93 13.01 -2.50
C TYR A 250 3.82 14.03 -2.76
N GLU A 251 4.15 15.33 -2.81
CA GLU A 251 3.18 16.39 -3.09
C GLU A 251 2.52 16.23 -4.47
N LYS A 252 3.27 15.79 -5.50
CA LYS A 252 2.71 15.49 -6.84
C LYS A 252 1.84 14.23 -6.83
N ALA A 253 2.21 13.23 -6.02
CA ALA A 253 1.51 11.96 -5.92
C ALA A 253 0.21 12.05 -5.12
N ARG A 254 0.14 12.97 -4.16
CA ARG A 254 -1.06 13.17 -3.36
C ARG A 254 -2.22 13.58 -4.28
N PRO A 255 -3.38 12.89 -4.24
CA PRO A 255 -4.50 13.26 -5.07
C PRO A 255 -5.15 14.55 -4.57
N ASP A 256 -5.73 15.30 -5.50
CA ASP A 256 -6.67 16.38 -5.16
C ASP A 256 -7.89 15.80 -4.42
N LYS A 257 -8.69 16.68 -3.80
CA LYS A 257 -9.97 16.26 -3.24
C LYS A 257 -10.82 15.55 -4.29
N PHE A 258 -11.34 14.38 -3.93
CA PHE A 258 -12.14 13.54 -4.82
C PHE A 258 -13.51 13.28 -4.20
N GLU A 259 -14.48 13.02 -5.07
CA GLU A 259 -15.86 12.69 -4.67
C GLU A 259 -16.01 11.17 -4.60
N SER A 260 -16.32 10.65 -3.42
CA SER A 260 -16.59 9.21 -3.24
C SER A 260 -17.75 8.73 -4.11
N ILE A 261 -17.75 7.44 -4.44
CA ILE A 261 -18.87 6.77 -5.11
C ILE A 261 -20.00 6.55 -4.09
N GLU A 262 -19.65 6.12 -2.90
CA GLU A 262 -20.53 6.04 -1.74
C GLU A 262 -19.87 6.70 -0.53
N GLU A 263 -20.50 7.76 -0.01
CA GLU A 263 -20.00 8.47 1.18
C GLU A 263 -19.90 7.52 2.37
N GLY A 264 -18.73 7.53 3.03
CA GLY A 264 -18.50 6.72 4.23
C GLY A 264 -18.31 5.22 3.97
N LEU A 265 -18.20 4.78 2.71
CA LEU A 265 -17.94 3.37 2.40
C LEU A 265 -16.57 2.92 2.95
N VAL A 266 -15.55 3.76 2.81
CA VAL A 266 -14.18 3.55 3.32
C VAL A 266 -13.70 4.78 4.07
N ASP A 267 -12.66 4.63 4.89
CA ASP A 267 -11.97 5.77 5.50
C ASP A 267 -11.29 6.61 4.41
N TYR A 268 -11.74 7.85 4.23
CA TYR A 268 -11.29 8.76 3.17
C TYR A 268 -9.77 8.97 3.23
N ALA A 269 -9.22 9.13 4.44
CA ALA A 269 -7.77 9.32 4.62
C ALA A 269 -6.98 8.08 4.20
N SER A 270 -7.50 6.88 4.45
CA SER A 270 -6.88 5.63 4.01
C SER A 270 -6.96 5.46 2.49
N ALA A 271 -8.07 5.83 1.85
CA ALA A 271 -8.18 5.85 0.39
C ALA A 271 -7.22 6.88 -0.25
N GLU A 272 -7.10 8.09 0.31
CA GLU A 272 -6.14 9.11 -0.10
C GLU A 272 -4.70 8.61 0.02
N ARG A 273 -4.35 7.94 1.13
CA ARG A 273 -3.02 7.34 1.33
C ARG A 273 -2.75 6.24 0.31
N ALA A 274 -3.69 5.33 0.07
CA ALA A 274 -3.53 4.27 -0.93
C ALA A 274 -3.32 4.85 -2.33
N ALA A 275 -4.10 5.86 -2.71
CA ALA A 275 -3.93 6.57 -3.97
C ALA A 275 -2.59 7.27 -4.09
N THR A 276 -2.12 7.89 -3.00
CA THR A 276 -0.81 8.54 -2.93
C THR A 276 0.31 7.52 -3.18
N GLU A 277 0.30 6.38 -2.50
CA GLU A 277 1.29 5.31 -2.69
C GLU A 277 1.29 4.76 -4.12
N ILE A 278 0.10 4.56 -4.70
CA ILE A 278 -0.05 4.11 -6.09
C ILE A 278 0.56 5.14 -7.06
N ARG A 279 0.24 6.42 -6.88
CA ARG A 279 0.77 7.50 -7.73
C ARG A 279 2.27 7.70 -7.53
N MET A 280 2.79 7.54 -6.32
CA MET A 280 4.24 7.53 -6.06
C MET A 280 4.93 6.40 -6.83
N ALA A 281 4.39 5.17 -6.76
CA ALA A 281 4.93 4.05 -7.52
C ALA A 281 4.98 4.35 -9.03
N ILE A 282 3.94 4.98 -9.57
CA ILE A 282 3.93 5.44 -10.97
C ILE A 282 5.04 6.46 -11.22
N LEU A 283 5.17 7.53 -10.41
CA LEU A 283 6.17 8.58 -10.62
C LEU A 283 7.62 8.09 -10.50
N GLU A 284 7.84 7.10 -9.64
CA GLU A 284 9.15 6.48 -9.37
C GLU A 284 9.45 5.27 -10.27
N SER A 285 8.58 4.97 -11.24
CA SER A 285 8.75 3.82 -12.16
C SER A 285 8.80 2.47 -11.44
N ILE A 286 8.14 2.37 -10.28
CA ILE A 286 7.97 1.14 -9.51
C ILE A 286 6.81 0.34 -10.12
N PRO A 287 7.01 -0.94 -10.51
CA PRO A 287 5.94 -1.79 -10.99
C PRO A 287 4.86 -2.00 -9.94
N ILE A 288 3.61 -2.06 -10.39
CA ILE A 288 2.43 -2.28 -9.58
C ILE A 288 1.83 -3.63 -9.97
N ILE A 289 1.69 -4.52 -8.99
CA ILE A 289 1.10 -5.85 -9.17
C ILE A 289 -0.25 -5.89 -8.47
N ILE A 290 -1.33 -6.02 -9.23
CA ILE A 290 -2.71 -6.12 -8.71
C ILE A 290 -3.08 -7.60 -8.60
N ARG A 291 -3.31 -8.07 -7.38
CA ARG A 291 -3.81 -9.41 -7.08
C ARG A 291 -5.29 -9.35 -6.73
N HIS A 292 -6.10 -10.22 -7.33
CA HIS A 292 -7.53 -10.32 -7.01
C HIS A 292 -8.01 -11.78 -7.07
N PRO A 293 -9.09 -12.14 -6.35
CA PRO A 293 -9.66 -13.47 -6.47
C PRO A 293 -10.22 -13.69 -7.87
N ALA A 294 -10.14 -14.93 -8.36
CA ALA A 294 -10.68 -15.33 -9.67
C ALA A 294 -12.22 -15.50 -9.65
N THR A 295 -12.92 -14.53 -9.06
CA THR A 295 -14.39 -14.40 -9.01
C THR A 295 -14.85 -13.29 -9.96
N VAL A 296 -16.16 -13.17 -10.20
CA VAL A 296 -16.69 -12.04 -10.99
C VAL A 296 -16.32 -10.71 -10.34
N ASP A 297 -16.66 -10.56 -9.06
CA ASP A 297 -16.35 -9.36 -8.28
C ASP A 297 -14.85 -9.05 -8.27
N GLY A 298 -13.99 -10.05 -8.05
CA GLY A 298 -12.54 -9.85 -8.08
C GLY A 298 -12.01 -9.37 -9.43
N HIS A 299 -12.52 -9.90 -10.55
CA HIS A 299 -12.12 -9.44 -11.89
C HIS A 299 -12.54 -7.99 -12.13
N ILE A 300 -13.76 -7.62 -11.75
CA ILE A 300 -14.26 -6.26 -11.89
C ILE A 300 -13.45 -5.31 -11.00
N ALA A 301 -13.25 -5.66 -9.72
CA ALA A 301 -12.46 -4.91 -8.75
C ALA A 301 -11.02 -4.67 -9.24
N GLY A 302 -10.34 -5.72 -9.71
CA GLY A 302 -8.99 -5.62 -10.23
C GLY A 302 -8.91 -4.77 -11.50
N ALA A 303 -9.85 -4.94 -12.43
CA ALA A 303 -9.92 -4.13 -13.64
C ALA A 303 -10.25 -2.65 -13.36
N THR A 304 -11.06 -2.38 -12.33
CA THR A 304 -11.44 -1.04 -11.88
C THR A 304 -10.23 -0.21 -11.49
N ILE A 305 -9.38 -0.75 -10.62
CA ILE A 305 -8.15 -0.07 -10.19
C ILE A 305 -7.13 -0.03 -11.34
N GLU A 306 -6.98 -1.13 -12.07
CA GLU A 306 -6.09 -1.20 -13.23
C GLU A 306 -6.41 -0.11 -14.25
N HIS A 307 -7.70 0.14 -14.51
CA HIS A 307 -8.15 1.20 -15.41
C HIS A 307 -7.59 2.55 -14.97
N SER A 308 -7.87 3.03 -13.75
CA SER A 308 -7.35 4.32 -13.25
C SER A 308 -5.82 4.42 -13.28
N ILE A 309 -5.11 3.35 -12.90
CA ILE A 309 -3.65 3.34 -12.91
C ILE A 309 -3.10 3.45 -14.33
N ILE A 310 -3.72 2.78 -15.32
CA ILE A 310 -3.28 2.83 -16.71
C ILE A 310 -3.26 4.26 -17.24
N ARG A 311 -4.30 5.08 -17.00
CA ARG A 311 -4.28 6.48 -17.46
C ARG A 311 -3.17 7.29 -16.82
N GLN A 312 -2.96 7.13 -15.51
CA GLN A 312 -1.86 7.81 -14.81
C GLN A 312 -0.49 7.41 -15.38
N VAL A 313 -0.30 6.13 -15.72
CA VAL A 313 0.91 5.64 -16.42
C VAL A 313 1.02 6.22 -17.83
N GLU A 314 -0.07 6.29 -18.59
CA GLU A 314 -0.09 6.89 -19.92
C GLU A 314 0.22 8.39 -19.89
N GLU A 315 -0.30 9.12 -18.91
CA GLU A 315 -0.05 10.55 -18.71
C GLU A 315 1.42 10.83 -18.33
N GLU A 316 2.03 10.00 -17.48
CA GLU A 316 3.42 10.19 -17.06
C GLU A 316 4.43 9.74 -18.13
N TYR A 317 4.17 8.62 -18.84
CA TYR A 317 5.16 8.01 -19.75
C TYR A 317 4.85 8.15 -21.24
N GLY A 318 3.62 8.51 -21.62
CA GLY A 318 3.20 8.78 -23.00
C GLY A 318 3.25 7.58 -23.97
N GLN A 319 3.62 6.38 -23.52
CA GLN A 319 3.81 5.20 -24.36
C GLN A 319 2.99 4.01 -23.86
N ILE A 320 2.21 3.38 -24.75
CA ILE A 320 1.43 2.16 -24.46
C ILE A 320 2.33 1.02 -23.92
N GLN A 321 3.58 0.94 -24.39
CA GLN A 321 4.55 -0.06 -23.92
C GLN A 321 4.92 0.09 -22.44
N ALA A 322 4.73 1.29 -21.87
CA ALA A 322 4.94 1.53 -20.45
C ALA A 322 3.91 0.77 -19.60
N ILE A 323 2.68 0.55 -20.09
CA ILE A 323 1.62 -0.12 -19.34
C ILE A 323 2.07 -1.52 -18.91
N HIS A 324 2.60 -2.33 -19.83
CA HIS A 324 3.04 -3.70 -19.53
C HIS A 324 4.28 -3.77 -18.62
N ARG A 325 5.04 -2.68 -18.49
CA ARG A 325 6.18 -2.60 -17.58
C ARG A 325 5.75 -2.19 -16.16
N HIS A 326 4.77 -1.30 -16.06
CA HIS A 326 4.42 -0.67 -14.79
C HIS A 326 3.21 -1.28 -14.11
N VAL A 327 2.32 -1.96 -14.83
CA VAL A 327 1.09 -2.51 -14.23
C VAL A 327 0.85 -3.92 -14.73
N ASP A 328 0.69 -4.86 -13.80
CA ASP A 328 0.32 -6.23 -14.09
C ASP A 328 -0.79 -6.70 -13.14
N ARG A 329 -1.90 -7.15 -13.70
CA ARG A 329 -3.01 -7.73 -12.94
C ARG A 329 -2.92 -9.24 -13.00
N ARG A 330 -3.01 -9.91 -11.85
CA ARG A 330 -2.86 -11.37 -11.74
C ARG A 330 -3.94 -11.95 -10.83
N PRO A 331 -4.92 -12.70 -11.38
CA PRO A 331 -5.89 -13.40 -10.55
C PRO A 331 -5.21 -14.49 -9.70
N TYR A 332 -5.82 -14.82 -8.56
CA TYR A 332 -5.47 -15.97 -7.74
C TYR A 332 -6.70 -16.79 -7.37
N GLN A 333 -6.48 -18.05 -6.98
CA GLN A 333 -7.57 -18.93 -6.55
C GLN A 333 -7.75 -18.85 -5.04
N SER A 334 -8.97 -18.52 -4.59
CA SER A 334 -9.34 -18.45 -3.17
C SER A 334 -9.60 -19.84 -2.57
N ASN A 335 -8.65 -20.75 -2.71
CA ASN A 335 -8.79 -22.17 -2.32
C ASN A 335 -7.57 -22.70 -1.54
N GLY A 336 -6.83 -21.84 -0.85
CA GLY A 336 -5.62 -22.22 -0.10
C GLY A 336 -4.35 -22.23 -0.96
N GLN A 337 -4.42 -21.74 -2.20
CA GLN A 337 -3.27 -21.63 -3.11
C GLN A 337 -2.61 -20.23 -3.08
N GLU A 338 -3.06 -19.36 -2.19
CA GLU A 338 -2.56 -17.99 -2.01
C GLU A 338 -1.07 -17.98 -1.66
N MET A 339 -0.62 -18.89 -0.78
CA MET A 339 0.80 -19.05 -0.46
C MET A 339 1.62 -19.46 -1.70
N ASN A 340 1.11 -20.39 -2.52
CA ASN A 340 1.79 -20.78 -3.76
C ASN A 340 1.89 -19.60 -4.74
N ALA A 341 0.82 -18.80 -4.84
CA ALA A 341 0.80 -17.60 -5.66
C ALA A 341 1.81 -16.56 -5.16
N ALA A 342 1.92 -16.37 -3.84
CA ALA A 342 2.87 -15.45 -3.22
C ALA A 342 4.33 -15.88 -3.38
N ILE A 343 4.62 -17.18 -3.25
CA ILE A 343 5.96 -17.74 -3.51
C ILE A 343 6.35 -17.50 -4.97
N LEU A 344 5.44 -17.73 -5.92
CA LEU A 344 5.70 -17.50 -7.34
C LEU A 344 6.00 -16.03 -7.64
N ASP A 345 5.24 -15.12 -7.05
CA ASP A 345 5.48 -13.68 -7.19
C ASP A 345 6.81 -13.26 -6.59
N THR A 346 7.12 -13.74 -5.39
CA THR A 346 8.38 -13.48 -4.70
C THR A 346 9.56 -13.97 -5.54
N SER A 347 9.47 -15.18 -6.10
CA SER A 347 10.51 -15.73 -6.99
C SER A 347 10.69 -14.87 -8.23
N ARG A 348 9.60 -14.47 -8.89
CA ARG A 348 9.64 -13.60 -10.08
C ARG A 348 10.24 -12.24 -9.78
N MET A 349 9.86 -11.64 -8.65
CA MET A 349 10.38 -10.37 -8.17
C MET A 349 11.90 -10.45 -7.99
N LEU A 350 12.38 -11.41 -7.18
CA LEU A 350 13.81 -11.59 -6.92
C LEU A 350 14.62 -11.88 -8.20
N GLU A 351 14.06 -12.67 -9.12
CA GLU A 351 14.69 -12.91 -10.43
C GLU A 351 14.79 -11.64 -11.27
N SER A 352 13.74 -10.80 -11.28
CA SER A 352 13.74 -9.52 -11.99
C SER A 352 14.77 -8.55 -11.40
N GLN A 353 14.84 -8.46 -10.07
CA GLN A 353 15.86 -7.65 -9.40
C GLN A 353 17.27 -8.13 -9.75
N LEU A 354 17.51 -9.44 -9.72
CA LEU A 354 18.84 -10.00 -9.99
C LEU A 354 19.26 -9.83 -11.46
N ARG A 355 18.33 -9.99 -12.41
CA ARG A 355 18.64 -9.97 -13.85
C ARG A 355 18.62 -8.57 -14.45
N TYR A 356 17.68 -7.75 -14.03
CA TYR A 356 17.37 -6.46 -14.67
C TYR A 356 17.55 -5.28 -13.72
N SER A 357 17.84 -5.53 -12.44
CA SER A 357 17.90 -4.47 -11.41
C SER A 357 16.58 -3.71 -11.30
N ASP A 358 15.46 -4.38 -11.58
CA ASP A 358 14.13 -3.80 -11.43
C ASP A 358 13.88 -3.45 -9.94
N PRO A 359 13.15 -2.36 -9.67
CA PRO A 359 12.77 -2.04 -8.30
C PRO A 359 11.79 -3.08 -7.74
N VAL A 360 11.72 -3.16 -6.40
CA VAL A 360 10.74 -4.00 -5.72
C VAL A 360 9.33 -3.47 -6.04
N PRO A 361 8.40 -4.28 -6.57
CA PRO A 361 7.05 -3.82 -6.91
C PRO A 361 6.21 -3.41 -5.69
N LEU A 362 5.28 -2.49 -5.92
CA LEU A 362 4.12 -2.28 -5.06
C LEU A 362 3.07 -3.36 -5.34
N TYR A 363 2.56 -4.01 -4.31
CA TYR A 363 1.48 -4.99 -4.44
C TYR A 363 0.15 -4.44 -3.94
N ILE A 364 -0.91 -4.61 -4.74
CA ILE A 364 -2.29 -4.31 -4.36
C ILE A 364 -3.04 -5.62 -4.27
N PHE A 365 -3.40 -6.06 -3.07
CA PHE A 365 -4.14 -7.29 -2.82
C PHE A 365 -5.61 -6.97 -2.56
N ILE A 366 -6.46 -7.31 -3.52
CA ILE A 366 -7.91 -7.30 -3.36
C ILE A 366 -8.32 -8.66 -2.81
N SER A 367 -8.93 -8.72 -1.62
CA SER A 367 -9.29 -9.96 -0.93
C SER A 367 -10.47 -9.77 0.00
N ASP A 368 -11.46 -10.66 -0.12
CA ASP A 368 -12.66 -10.82 0.72
C ASP A 368 -12.47 -11.87 1.84
N SER A 369 -11.26 -12.38 2.03
CA SER A 369 -11.02 -13.45 3.00
C SER A 369 -11.32 -12.99 4.42
N GLU A 370 -12.20 -13.70 5.14
CA GLU A 370 -12.34 -13.55 6.61
C GLU A 370 -11.33 -14.39 7.41
N ASP A 371 -10.39 -15.05 6.72
CA ASP A 371 -9.39 -15.91 7.32
C ASP A 371 -8.00 -15.25 7.23
N SER A 372 -7.42 -14.94 8.40
CA SER A 372 -6.09 -14.35 8.52
C SER A 372 -4.99 -15.23 7.87
N GLU A 373 -5.17 -16.56 7.84
CA GLU A 373 -4.18 -17.47 7.25
C GLU A 373 -3.99 -17.22 5.75
N ARG A 374 -5.03 -16.76 5.05
CA ARG A 374 -4.94 -16.44 3.62
C ARG A 374 -4.08 -15.22 3.34
N TYR A 375 -3.84 -14.36 4.34
CA TYR A 375 -2.95 -13.21 4.23
C TYR A 375 -1.49 -13.54 4.58
N GLU A 376 -1.17 -14.74 5.08
CA GLU A 376 0.21 -15.12 5.43
C GLU A 376 1.15 -15.11 4.22
N GLY A 377 0.64 -15.46 3.04
CA GLY A 377 1.40 -15.34 1.78
C GLY A 377 1.83 -13.90 1.50
N MET A 378 1.05 -12.91 1.92
CA MET A 378 1.38 -11.48 1.74
C MET A 378 2.52 -11.06 2.67
N LYS A 379 2.62 -11.64 3.87
CA LYS A 379 3.77 -11.40 4.77
C LYS A 379 5.08 -11.79 4.13
N LEU A 380 5.12 -12.92 3.42
CA LEU A 380 6.31 -13.38 2.71
C LEU A 380 6.82 -12.32 1.73
N ILE A 381 5.91 -11.72 0.95
CA ILE A 381 6.24 -10.67 0.00
C ILE A 381 6.80 -9.43 0.71
N GLY A 382 6.21 -9.05 1.85
CA GLY A 382 6.70 -7.95 2.68
C GLY A 382 8.08 -8.18 3.30
N ILE A 383 8.43 -9.42 3.68
CA ILE A 383 9.76 -9.78 4.21
C ILE A 383 10.87 -9.44 3.19
N TYR A 384 10.57 -9.52 1.90
CA TYR A 384 11.51 -9.15 0.83
C TYR A 384 11.46 -7.67 0.44
N GLY A 385 10.79 -6.83 1.25
CA GLY A 385 10.80 -5.38 1.13
C GLY A 385 9.77 -4.78 0.17
N ALA A 386 8.77 -5.55 -0.25
CA ALA A 386 7.73 -5.06 -1.16
C ALA A 386 6.60 -4.40 -0.36
N ASN A 387 6.27 -3.14 -0.67
CA ASN A 387 5.11 -2.46 -0.09
C ASN A 387 3.80 -3.09 -0.59
N ARG A 388 2.78 -3.06 0.25
CA ARG A 388 1.52 -3.80 0.10
C ARG A 388 0.36 -2.91 0.53
N ILE A 389 -0.66 -2.88 -0.32
CA ILE A 389 -1.98 -2.31 -0.04
C ILE A 389 -2.97 -3.47 -0.06
N ILE A 390 -3.84 -3.58 0.94
CA ILE A 390 -4.94 -4.56 0.95
C ILE A 390 -6.27 -3.83 0.79
N ILE A 391 -7.16 -4.35 -0.07
CA ILE A 391 -8.53 -3.87 -0.25
C ILE A 391 -9.48 -5.02 0.07
N GLY A 392 -10.46 -4.76 0.94
CA GLY A 392 -11.34 -5.77 1.54
C GLY A 392 -10.87 -6.14 2.94
N GLY A 393 -9.71 -6.80 3.04
CA GLY A 393 -8.99 -6.96 4.32
C GLY A 393 -9.78 -7.64 5.46
N GLY A 394 -10.81 -8.43 5.13
CA GLY A 394 -11.59 -9.23 6.09
C GLY A 394 -10.67 -10.11 6.95
N GLY A 395 -11.13 -10.54 8.12
CA GLY A 395 -10.36 -11.44 9.00
C GLY A 395 -9.07 -10.88 9.62
N ILE A 396 -8.55 -9.74 9.17
CA ILE A 396 -7.42 -9.05 9.80
C ILE A 396 -7.96 -8.32 11.03
N GLY A 397 -7.66 -8.84 12.21
CA GLY A 397 -8.05 -8.21 13.47
C GLY A 397 -7.41 -6.83 13.65
N GLU A 398 -8.11 -5.95 14.38
CA GLU A 398 -7.58 -4.62 14.74
C GLU A 398 -6.21 -4.74 15.41
N GLY A 399 -5.25 -3.93 14.95
CA GLY A 399 -3.88 -3.91 15.44
C GLY A 399 -2.97 -4.98 14.82
N ALA A 400 -3.48 -5.83 13.92
CA ALA A 400 -2.68 -6.79 13.18
C ALA A 400 -2.33 -6.33 11.76
N GLU A 401 -2.90 -5.21 11.28
CA GLU A 401 -2.77 -4.70 9.91
C GLU A 401 -1.32 -4.53 9.47
N GLU A 402 -0.48 -3.94 10.33
CA GLU A 402 0.93 -3.65 10.05
C GLU A 402 1.74 -4.91 9.71
N ASN A 403 1.30 -6.09 10.17
CA ASN A 403 1.97 -7.34 9.85
C ASN A 403 1.71 -7.78 8.40
N TYR A 404 0.61 -7.34 7.80
CA TYR A 404 0.15 -7.82 6.49
C TYR A 404 0.34 -6.78 5.39
N ALA A 405 0.14 -5.49 5.69
CA ALA A 405 0.25 -4.40 4.71
C ALA A 405 0.49 -3.05 5.37
N GLU A 406 1.08 -2.13 4.60
CA GLU A 406 1.29 -0.74 5.02
C GLU A 406 -0.03 0.04 5.03
N ILE A 407 -0.98 -0.33 4.16
CA ILE A 407 -2.32 0.26 4.07
C ILE A 407 -3.35 -0.86 3.91
N VAL A 408 -4.43 -0.78 4.70
CA VAL A 408 -5.58 -1.69 4.59
C VAL A 408 -6.85 -0.84 4.41
N ILE A 409 -7.57 -1.10 3.32
CA ILE A 409 -8.85 -0.49 2.97
C ILE A 409 -9.96 -1.48 3.31
N LYS A 410 -10.70 -1.18 4.38
CA LYS A 410 -11.87 -1.94 4.83
C LYS A 410 -13.12 -1.09 4.66
N SER A 411 -14.27 -1.74 4.57
CA SER A 411 -15.55 -1.03 4.68
C SER A 411 -15.72 -0.50 6.10
N ILE A 412 -16.18 0.75 6.25
CA ILE A 412 -16.66 1.26 7.54
C ILE A 412 -18.07 0.68 7.71
N GLU A 413 -18.23 -0.29 8.62
CA GLU A 413 -19.48 -1.05 8.79
C GLU A 413 -20.74 -0.16 8.79
N GLN A 414 -21.44 -0.15 7.66
CA GLN A 414 -22.77 0.43 7.51
C GLN A 414 -23.58 -0.42 6.53
N GLY A 415 -24.28 -1.43 7.06
CA GLY A 415 -25.39 -2.13 6.39
C GLY A 415 -25.10 -2.88 5.08
N GLY A 416 -25.31 -4.19 5.09
CA GLY A 416 -25.27 -5.05 3.89
C GLY A 416 -23.86 -5.45 3.46
N GLU A 417 -23.76 -6.50 2.64
CA GLU A 417 -22.50 -7.00 2.10
C GLU A 417 -21.98 -6.02 1.03
N LYS A 418 -20.78 -5.48 1.24
CA LYS A 418 -20.09 -4.59 0.31
C LYS A 418 -19.13 -5.39 -0.55
N THR A 419 -19.19 -5.19 -1.86
CA THR A 419 -18.35 -5.93 -2.81
C THR A 419 -16.93 -5.36 -2.87
N LEU A 420 -15.98 -6.20 -3.27
CA LEU A 420 -14.60 -5.80 -3.52
C LEU A 420 -14.53 -4.74 -4.62
N THR A 421 -15.44 -4.79 -5.59
CA THR A 421 -15.57 -3.78 -6.63
C THR A 421 -15.90 -2.41 -6.05
N ALA A 422 -16.86 -2.31 -5.12
CA ALA A 422 -17.23 -1.03 -4.51
C ALA A 422 -16.03 -0.39 -3.78
N LEU A 423 -15.33 -1.18 -2.95
CA LEU A 423 -14.13 -0.72 -2.24
C LEU A 423 -13.00 -0.33 -3.21
N SER A 424 -12.81 -1.12 -4.27
CA SER A 424 -11.78 -0.88 -5.28
C SER A 424 -12.09 0.36 -6.11
N ALA A 425 -13.37 0.65 -6.35
CA ALA A 425 -13.81 1.83 -7.08
C ALA A 425 -13.54 3.12 -6.28
N GLU A 426 -13.71 3.12 -4.95
CA GLU A 426 -13.29 4.26 -4.10
C GLU A 426 -11.79 4.57 -4.25
N VAL A 427 -10.94 3.54 -4.15
CA VAL A 427 -9.49 3.70 -4.32
C VAL A 427 -9.16 4.14 -5.75
N ALA A 428 -9.82 3.57 -6.76
CA ALA A 428 -9.61 3.92 -8.16
C ALA A 428 -10.00 5.37 -8.50
N VAL A 429 -11.05 5.90 -7.86
CA VAL A 429 -11.42 7.32 -7.93
C VAL A 429 -10.40 8.19 -7.21
N ALA A 430 -9.91 7.77 -6.04
CA ALA A 430 -8.86 8.50 -5.33
C ALA A 430 -7.56 8.57 -6.14
N VAL A 431 -7.17 7.48 -6.81
CA VAL A 431 -6.00 7.43 -7.72
C VAL A 431 -6.18 8.41 -8.88
N ASP A 432 -7.38 8.44 -9.45
CA ASP A 432 -7.65 9.22 -10.65
C ASP A 432 -9.04 9.89 -10.61
N PRO A 433 -9.17 11.05 -9.93
CA PRO A 433 -10.48 11.68 -9.67
C PRO A 433 -11.25 12.02 -10.94
N GLY A 434 -10.54 12.34 -12.02
CA GLY A 434 -11.14 12.67 -13.32
C GLY A 434 -11.79 11.48 -14.05
N ARG A 435 -11.72 10.26 -13.51
CA ARG A 435 -12.37 9.06 -14.08
C ARG A 435 -13.62 8.61 -13.35
N ARG A 436 -14.06 9.31 -12.30
CA ARG A 436 -15.22 8.91 -11.50
C ARG A 436 -16.42 8.45 -12.34
N ASN A 437 -16.80 9.25 -13.34
CA ASN A 437 -17.97 8.95 -14.20
C ASN A 437 -17.82 7.68 -15.04
N GLU A 438 -16.59 7.19 -15.27
CA GLU A 438 -16.31 5.91 -15.95
C GLU A 438 -16.37 4.71 -14.99
N LEU A 439 -16.52 4.93 -13.68
CA LEU A 439 -16.43 3.89 -12.66
C LEU A 439 -17.72 3.70 -11.84
N ILE A 440 -18.61 4.70 -11.80
CA ILE A 440 -19.78 4.72 -10.91
C ILE A 440 -20.78 3.57 -11.17
N HIS A 441 -20.79 2.96 -12.36
CA HIS A 441 -21.67 1.84 -12.69
C HIS A 441 -21.13 0.48 -12.25
N LEU A 442 -19.82 0.37 -12.03
CA LEU A 442 -19.15 -0.92 -11.76
C LEU A 442 -19.62 -1.60 -10.48
N PRO A 443 -19.86 -0.89 -9.35
CA PRO A 443 -20.41 -1.52 -8.16
C PRO A 443 -21.72 -2.26 -8.43
N ALA A 444 -22.63 -1.70 -9.24
CA ALA A 444 -23.89 -2.38 -9.58
C ALA A 444 -23.67 -3.70 -10.34
N ILE A 445 -22.69 -3.73 -11.26
CA ILE A 445 -22.34 -4.93 -12.04
C ILE A 445 -21.80 -6.04 -11.14
N SER A 446 -21.13 -5.71 -10.04
CA SER A 446 -20.51 -6.71 -9.16
C SER A 446 -21.50 -7.62 -8.42
N TYR A 447 -22.75 -7.17 -8.23
CA TYR A 447 -23.80 -7.95 -7.57
C TYR A 447 -24.47 -8.94 -8.54
N TRP A 448 -24.62 -10.19 -8.11
CA TRP A 448 -25.38 -11.19 -8.88
C TRP A 448 -26.86 -10.81 -9.00
N LYS A 449 -27.45 -10.38 -7.88
CA LYS A 449 -28.83 -9.89 -7.73
C LYS A 449 -28.90 -8.85 -6.62
N ASN A 450 -29.98 -8.08 -6.61
CA ASN A 450 -30.31 -7.11 -5.55
C ASN A 450 -29.16 -6.13 -5.27
N ALA A 451 -28.54 -5.61 -6.32
CA ALA A 451 -27.62 -4.49 -6.18
C ALA A 451 -28.32 -3.34 -5.42
N PRO A 452 -27.64 -2.69 -4.45
CA PRO A 452 -28.19 -1.52 -3.77
C PRO A 452 -28.76 -0.48 -4.73
N ASP A 453 -29.91 0.10 -4.39
CA ASP A 453 -30.61 1.07 -5.24
C ASP A 453 -29.70 2.26 -5.61
N THR A 454 -28.83 2.69 -4.69
CA THR A 454 -27.84 3.76 -4.92
C THR A 454 -26.89 3.43 -6.07
N TYR A 455 -26.36 2.20 -6.14
CA TYR A 455 -25.49 1.79 -7.24
C TYR A 455 -26.27 1.61 -8.54
N MET A 456 -27.52 1.15 -8.47
CA MET A 456 -28.39 1.05 -9.64
C MET A 456 -28.71 2.43 -10.24
N GLU A 457 -28.93 3.44 -9.41
CA GLU A 457 -29.12 4.82 -9.82
C GLU A 457 -27.86 5.38 -10.49
N LEU A 458 -26.69 5.21 -9.87
CA LEU A 458 -25.40 5.61 -10.44
C LEU A 458 -25.11 4.92 -11.78
N ALA A 459 -25.40 3.62 -11.89
CA ALA A 459 -25.23 2.90 -13.13
C ALA A 459 -26.13 3.44 -14.24
N LYS A 460 -27.38 3.79 -13.91
CA LYS A 460 -28.32 4.41 -14.84
C LYS A 460 -27.87 5.80 -15.27
N GLU A 461 -27.32 6.60 -14.36
CA GLU A 461 -26.73 7.91 -14.69
C GLU A 461 -25.56 7.79 -15.68
N ALA A 462 -24.76 6.72 -15.55
CA ALA A 462 -23.70 6.38 -16.49
C ALA A 462 -24.21 5.73 -17.81
N GLY A 463 -25.52 5.53 -17.97
CA GLY A 463 -26.12 4.95 -19.18
C GLY A 463 -26.20 3.41 -19.20
N TYR A 464 -25.97 2.74 -18.07
CA TYR A 464 -26.07 1.29 -17.93
C TYR A 464 -27.43 0.89 -17.33
N GLU A 465 -28.31 0.37 -18.18
CA GLU A 465 -29.61 -0.17 -17.77
C GLU A 465 -29.48 -1.58 -17.15
N LEU A 466 -30.47 -1.99 -16.36
CA LEU A 466 -30.47 -3.26 -15.62
C LEU A 466 -30.18 -4.51 -16.48
N ASP A 467 -30.71 -4.55 -17.71
CA ASP A 467 -30.45 -5.66 -18.64
C ASP A 467 -28.96 -5.75 -19.01
N MET A 468 -28.35 -4.61 -19.32
CA MET A 468 -26.93 -4.53 -19.68
C MET A 468 -26.04 -4.90 -18.50
N ILE A 469 -26.34 -4.39 -17.29
CA ILE A 469 -25.63 -4.74 -16.05
C ILE A 469 -25.60 -6.27 -15.85
N GLY A 470 -26.76 -6.92 -15.97
CA GLY A 470 -26.87 -8.37 -15.83
C GLY A 470 -26.12 -9.14 -16.92
N LYS A 471 -26.12 -8.64 -18.17
CA LYS A 471 -25.38 -9.26 -19.28
C LYS A 471 -23.86 -9.16 -19.08
N ILE A 472 -23.37 -8.01 -18.64
CA ILE A 472 -21.94 -7.83 -18.33
C ILE A 472 -21.52 -8.77 -17.20
N HIS A 473 -22.29 -8.84 -16.10
CA HIS A 473 -21.99 -9.76 -15.00
C HIS A 473 -21.89 -11.20 -15.48
N ARG A 474 -22.87 -11.66 -16.27
CA ARG A 474 -22.89 -13.03 -16.83
C ARG A 474 -21.74 -13.27 -17.81
N ALA A 475 -21.38 -12.30 -18.63
CA ALA A 475 -20.25 -12.39 -19.52
C ALA A 475 -18.92 -12.57 -18.75
N ILE A 476 -18.72 -11.76 -17.70
CA ILE A 476 -17.56 -11.86 -16.82
C ILE A 476 -17.57 -13.18 -16.03
N ALA A 477 -18.73 -13.73 -15.67
CA ALA A 477 -18.83 -15.04 -15.03
C ALA A 477 -18.28 -16.19 -15.91
N VAL A 478 -18.55 -16.14 -17.21
CA VAL A 478 -17.99 -17.11 -18.17
C VAL A 478 -16.47 -16.93 -18.25
N GLU A 479 -16.00 -15.70 -18.37
CA GLU A 479 -14.57 -15.42 -18.43
C GLU A 479 -13.86 -15.79 -17.13
N ALA A 480 -14.38 -15.44 -15.96
CA ALA A 480 -13.78 -15.79 -14.68
C ALA A 480 -13.69 -17.31 -14.47
N PHE A 481 -14.58 -18.10 -15.09
CA PHE A 481 -14.56 -19.55 -14.98
C PHE A 481 -13.42 -20.21 -15.76
N TYR A 482 -13.17 -19.77 -16.99
CA TYR A 482 -12.14 -20.33 -17.88
C TYR A 482 -10.79 -19.62 -17.73
N GLN A 483 -9.67 -20.33 -17.84
CA GLN A 483 -8.32 -19.74 -17.70
C GLN A 483 -8.16 -18.85 -16.45
N ARG A 484 -8.53 -19.37 -15.28
CA ARG A 484 -8.58 -18.65 -13.99
C ARG A 484 -7.28 -17.97 -13.54
N ASN A 485 -6.16 -18.30 -14.17
CA ASN A 485 -4.84 -17.73 -13.86
C ASN A 485 -4.42 -16.60 -14.82
N SER A 486 -5.25 -16.29 -15.83
CA SER A 486 -5.03 -15.24 -16.82
C SER A 486 -5.90 -14.02 -16.48
N SER A 487 -5.32 -12.83 -16.54
CA SER A 487 -6.05 -11.58 -16.26
C SER A 487 -7.05 -11.20 -17.33
N LYS A 488 -6.79 -11.63 -18.58
CA LYS A 488 -7.64 -11.33 -19.75
C LYS A 488 -7.93 -9.84 -19.90
N ARG A 489 -6.92 -9.01 -19.62
CA ARG A 489 -6.99 -7.55 -19.53
C ARG A 489 -7.91 -6.94 -20.58
N GLU A 490 -7.60 -7.12 -21.85
CA GLU A 490 -8.35 -6.49 -22.95
C GLU A 490 -9.80 -6.97 -23.00
N MET A 491 -10.06 -8.27 -22.82
CA MET A 491 -11.45 -8.78 -22.86
C MET A 491 -12.30 -8.27 -21.70
N ILE A 492 -11.74 -8.23 -20.48
CA ILE A 492 -12.45 -7.70 -19.32
C ILE A 492 -12.66 -6.19 -19.45
N SER A 493 -11.65 -5.46 -19.94
CA SER A 493 -11.76 -4.03 -20.22
C SER A 493 -12.84 -3.74 -21.28
N ASP A 494 -12.85 -4.51 -22.37
CA ASP A 494 -13.86 -4.41 -23.43
C ASP A 494 -15.29 -4.68 -22.95
N MET A 495 -15.47 -5.49 -21.90
CA MET A 495 -16.79 -5.76 -21.31
C MET A 495 -17.25 -4.68 -20.33
N LEU A 496 -16.31 -4.05 -19.60
CA LEU A 496 -16.62 -3.09 -18.54
C LEU A 496 -16.67 -1.64 -19.04
N PHE A 497 -15.74 -1.29 -19.92
CA PHE A 497 -15.47 0.06 -20.40
C PHE A 497 -15.61 0.18 -21.93
N GLY A 498 -15.39 -0.92 -22.65
CA GLY A 498 -15.59 -0.97 -24.10
C GLY A 498 -17.07 -1.10 -24.45
N GLU A 499 -17.51 -0.41 -25.50
CA GLU A 499 -18.85 -0.60 -26.08
C GLU A 499 -18.93 -1.92 -26.89
N ASN A 500 -18.17 -2.97 -26.53
CA ASN A 500 -18.12 -4.24 -27.26
C ASN A 500 -19.33 -5.12 -26.91
N THR A 501 -20.51 -4.66 -27.34
CA THR A 501 -21.78 -5.34 -27.10
C THR A 501 -21.83 -6.75 -27.71
N GLU A 502 -21.11 -7.01 -28.79
CA GLU A 502 -21.08 -8.32 -29.44
C GLU A 502 -20.44 -9.39 -28.54
N LEU A 503 -19.29 -9.09 -27.94
CA LEU A 503 -18.62 -9.97 -26.99
C LEU A 503 -19.51 -10.24 -25.77
N ILE A 504 -20.12 -9.20 -25.21
CA ILE A 504 -21.03 -9.30 -24.07
C ILE A 504 -22.22 -10.21 -24.41
N GLU A 505 -22.87 -10.00 -25.56
CA GLU A 505 -24.02 -10.81 -25.97
C GLU A 505 -23.66 -12.27 -26.26
N GLN A 506 -22.50 -12.52 -26.87
CA GLN A 506 -22.05 -13.88 -27.13
C GLN A 506 -21.76 -14.64 -25.82
N CYS A 507 -21.03 -14.03 -24.90
CA CYS A 507 -20.74 -14.64 -23.61
C CYS A 507 -22.01 -14.79 -22.75
N ASN A 508 -22.91 -13.82 -22.78
CA ASN A 508 -24.22 -13.91 -22.12
C ASN A 508 -25.08 -15.05 -22.68
N SER A 509 -25.13 -15.20 -24.00
CA SER A 509 -25.88 -16.30 -24.64
C SER A 509 -25.32 -17.66 -24.23
N TYR A 510 -23.99 -17.79 -24.24
CA TYR A 510 -23.31 -19.00 -23.76
C TYR A 510 -23.59 -19.28 -22.27
N PHE A 511 -23.58 -18.25 -21.43
CA PHE A 511 -23.93 -18.36 -20.01
C PHE A 511 -25.33 -18.94 -19.84
N VAL A 512 -26.33 -18.34 -20.51
CA VAL A 512 -27.73 -18.74 -20.39
C VAL A 512 -27.95 -20.18 -20.86
N GLU A 513 -27.44 -20.55 -22.04
CA GLU A 513 -27.57 -21.90 -22.57
C GLU A 513 -26.90 -22.95 -21.67
N SER A 514 -25.72 -22.63 -21.16
CA SER A 514 -24.98 -23.55 -20.29
C SER A 514 -25.64 -23.70 -18.92
N MET A 515 -26.14 -22.60 -18.35
CA MET A 515 -26.93 -22.62 -17.11
C MET A 515 -28.18 -23.47 -17.28
N GLU A 516 -28.95 -23.28 -18.36
CA GLU A 516 -30.15 -24.07 -18.64
C GLU A 516 -29.84 -25.57 -18.68
N LYS A 517 -28.81 -25.97 -19.44
CA LYS A 517 -28.35 -27.38 -19.51
C LYS A 517 -27.91 -27.92 -18.16
N GLY A 518 -27.12 -27.16 -17.41
CA GLY A 518 -26.63 -27.57 -16.09
C GLY A 518 -27.78 -27.77 -15.10
N ILE A 519 -28.70 -26.82 -15.05
CA ILE A 519 -29.89 -26.89 -14.19
C ILE A 519 -30.82 -28.04 -14.60
N LEU A 520 -31.07 -28.25 -15.90
CA LEU A 520 -31.88 -29.38 -16.38
C LEU A 520 -31.26 -30.74 -16.02
N THR A 521 -29.95 -30.83 -16.02
CA THR A 521 -29.21 -32.05 -15.67
C THR A 521 -29.26 -32.31 -14.17
N ALA A 522 -29.06 -31.28 -13.35
CA ALA A 522 -28.95 -31.41 -11.89
C ALA A 522 -30.30 -31.53 -11.17
N SER A 523 -31.32 -30.79 -11.62
CA SER A 523 -32.64 -30.66 -10.98
C SER A 523 -33.34 -31.99 -10.63
N PRO A 524 -33.37 -33.01 -11.52
CA PRO A 524 -33.99 -34.31 -11.21
C PRO A 524 -33.29 -35.12 -10.12
N HIS A 525 -32.09 -34.73 -9.72
CA HIS A 525 -31.23 -35.46 -8.79
C HIS A 525 -31.07 -34.74 -7.44
N LEU A 526 -31.93 -33.76 -7.16
CA LEU A 526 -31.99 -33.08 -5.88
C LEU A 526 -32.70 -33.94 -4.84
N ASP A 527 -32.03 -34.16 -3.71
CA ASP A 527 -32.66 -34.71 -2.51
C ASP A 527 -33.26 -33.56 -1.70
N ARG A 528 -34.53 -33.68 -1.31
CA ARG A 528 -35.30 -32.58 -0.69
C ARG A 528 -35.55 -32.86 0.79
N LEU A 529 -35.35 -31.83 1.60
CA LEU A 529 -35.57 -31.82 3.04
C LEU A 529 -36.50 -30.66 3.39
N VAL A 530 -37.59 -30.94 4.09
CA VAL A 530 -38.53 -29.91 4.55
C VAL A 530 -38.32 -29.68 6.03
N VAL A 531 -37.96 -28.45 6.40
CA VAL A 531 -37.81 -28.07 7.81
C VAL A 531 -38.47 -26.72 8.09
N ASN A 532 -39.27 -26.66 9.15
CA ASN A 532 -40.05 -25.47 9.53
C ASN A 532 -40.91 -24.88 8.40
N GLY A 533 -41.32 -25.71 7.43
CA GLY A 533 -42.09 -25.27 6.26
C GLY A 533 -41.27 -24.64 5.14
N LYS A 534 -39.94 -24.60 5.27
CA LYS A 534 -38.99 -24.23 4.21
C LYS A 534 -38.34 -25.49 3.64
N GLU A 535 -38.20 -25.54 2.32
CA GLU A 535 -37.59 -26.65 1.61
C GLU A 535 -36.12 -26.35 1.33
N ILE A 536 -35.23 -27.28 1.65
CA ILE A 536 -33.80 -27.24 1.35
C ILE A 536 -33.52 -28.42 0.42
N ALA A 537 -32.66 -28.23 -0.57
CA ALA A 537 -32.23 -29.31 -1.46
C ALA A 537 -30.74 -29.61 -1.28
N THR A 538 -30.36 -30.88 -1.48
CA THR A 538 -28.97 -31.31 -1.51
C THR A 538 -28.66 -32.02 -2.83
N ILE A 539 -27.41 -31.96 -3.28
CA ILE A 539 -26.97 -32.63 -4.51
C ILE A 539 -25.53 -33.13 -4.41
N ASP A 540 -25.28 -34.33 -4.94
CA ASP A 540 -23.92 -34.86 -5.16
C ASP A 540 -23.37 -34.35 -6.50
N LEU A 541 -22.55 -33.31 -6.44
CA LEU A 541 -21.99 -32.62 -7.60
C LEU A 541 -21.14 -33.56 -8.46
N ASP A 542 -20.47 -34.54 -7.87
CA ASP A 542 -19.60 -35.47 -8.60
C ASP A 542 -20.36 -36.44 -9.48
N LYS A 543 -21.58 -36.77 -9.08
CA LYS A 543 -22.45 -37.70 -9.80
C LYS A 543 -23.31 -37.01 -10.83
N PHE A 544 -23.77 -35.80 -10.53
CA PHE A 544 -24.86 -35.15 -11.26
C PHE A 544 -24.46 -33.84 -11.95
N THR A 545 -23.17 -33.52 -11.99
CA THR A 545 -22.64 -32.36 -12.73
C THR A 545 -21.39 -32.71 -13.53
N HIS A 546 -21.07 -31.89 -14.53
CA HIS A 546 -19.84 -32.03 -15.30
C HIS A 546 -18.72 -31.19 -14.67
N ARG A 547 -17.78 -31.86 -13.99
CA ARG A 547 -16.55 -31.24 -13.50
C ARG A 547 -15.82 -30.53 -14.66
N TYR A 548 -15.32 -29.32 -14.41
CA TYR A 548 -14.55 -28.49 -15.34
C TYR A 548 -15.32 -27.86 -16.51
N GLN A 549 -16.65 -27.96 -16.54
CA GLN A 549 -17.50 -27.26 -17.50
C GLN A 549 -18.30 -26.15 -16.81
N PHE A 550 -18.57 -25.07 -17.54
CA PHE A 550 -19.51 -24.06 -17.07
C PHE A 550 -20.94 -24.67 -17.07
N PRO A 551 -21.80 -24.38 -16.09
CA PRO A 551 -21.69 -23.33 -15.07
C PRO A 551 -20.77 -23.64 -13.88
N ALA A 552 -20.20 -22.57 -13.30
CA ALA A 552 -19.52 -22.67 -12.02
C ALA A 552 -20.50 -23.14 -10.92
N THR A 553 -20.01 -23.93 -9.97
CA THR A 553 -20.83 -24.51 -8.88
C THR A 553 -21.74 -23.48 -8.23
N LYS A 554 -21.20 -22.33 -7.82
CA LYS A 554 -21.98 -21.22 -7.22
C LYS A 554 -23.19 -20.82 -8.08
N PHE A 555 -22.98 -20.52 -9.36
CA PHE A 555 -24.08 -20.14 -10.26
C PHE A 555 -25.08 -21.27 -10.47
N LEU A 556 -24.62 -22.51 -10.59
CA LEU A 556 -25.50 -23.67 -10.72
C LEU A 556 -26.44 -23.80 -9.51
N LEU A 557 -25.90 -23.71 -8.29
CA LEU A 557 -26.68 -23.81 -7.06
C LEU A 557 -27.69 -22.65 -6.95
N LEU A 558 -27.27 -21.41 -7.24
CA LEU A 558 -28.18 -20.25 -7.31
C LEU A 558 -29.30 -20.45 -8.34
N GLY A 559 -28.99 -21.01 -9.51
CA GLY A 559 -29.99 -21.33 -10.53
C GLY A 559 -30.97 -22.43 -10.10
N LEU A 560 -30.51 -23.42 -9.32
CA LEU A 560 -31.36 -24.48 -8.78
C LEU A 560 -32.31 -23.95 -7.69
N ILE A 561 -31.85 -23.02 -6.84
CA ILE A 561 -32.69 -22.31 -5.86
C ILE A 561 -33.89 -21.66 -6.57
N GLU A 562 -33.62 -20.92 -7.64
CA GLU A 562 -34.65 -20.20 -8.39
C GLU A 562 -35.62 -21.13 -9.12
N LYS A 563 -35.11 -22.15 -9.79
CA LYS A 563 -35.96 -23.09 -10.55
C LYS A 563 -36.85 -23.91 -9.63
N GLU A 564 -36.29 -24.42 -8.54
CA GLU A 564 -36.98 -25.35 -7.64
C GLU A 564 -37.74 -24.66 -6.52
N GLN A 565 -37.56 -23.34 -6.36
CA GLN A 565 -38.23 -22.51 -5.35
C GLN A 565 -37.94 -23.01 -3.92
N VAL A 566 -36.70 -23.45 -3.69
CA VAL A 566 -36.19 -23.90 -2.38
C VAL A 566 -35.48 -22.75 -1.67
N ALA A 567 -35.38 -22.81 -0.35
CA ALA A 567 -34.73 -21.77 0.45
C ALA A 567 -33.20 -21.79 0.32
N ALA A 568 -32.61 -22.99 0.16
CA ALA A 568 -31.18 -23.20 0.00
C ALA A 568 -30.88 -24.48 -0.79
N VAL A 569 -29.72 -24.52 -1.43
CA VAL A 569 -29.17 -25.73 -2.06
C VAL A 569 -27.77 -26.00 -1.52
N VAL A 570 -27.54 -27.22 -1.05
CA VAL A 570 -26.24 -27.71 -0.57
C VAL A 570 -25.65 -28.68 -1.58
N GLY A 571 -24.64 -28.26 -2.32
CA GLY A 571 -23.91 -29.11 -3.24
C GLY A 571 -22.70 -29.74 -2.56
N SER A 572 -22.49 -31.04 -2.68
CA SER A 572 -21.30 -31.70 -2.14
C SER A 572 -20.51 -32.41 -3.22
N ASP A 573 -19.19 -32.29 -3.16
CA ASP A 573 -18.23 -33.11 -3.89
C ASP A 573 -17.43 -33.99 -2.92
N THR A 574 -16.42 -34.70 -3.43
CA THR A 574 -15.59 -35.63 -2.64
C THR A 574 -14.92 -34.99 -1.42
N THR A 575 -14.58 -33.70 -1.47
CA THR A 575 -13.76 -33.01 -0.47
C THR A 575 -14.30 -31.63 -0.08
N SER A 576 -15.44 -31.22 -0.61
CA SER A 576 -16.00 -29.90 -0.40
C SER A 576 -17.53 -29.88 -0.44
N ILE A 577 -18.11 -29.02 0.37
CA ILE A 577 -19.53 -28.69 0.39
C ILE A 577 -19.66 -27.21 0.04
N TYR A 578 -20.62 -26.89 -0.82
CA TYR A 578 -20.95 -25.56 -1.28
C TYR A 578 -22.37 -25.25 -0.83
N VAL A 579 -22.55 -24.09 -0.20
CA VAL A 579 -23.83 -23.64 0.33
C VAL A 579 -24.22 -22.36 -0.39
N GLU A 580 -25.40 -22.36 -1.00
CA GLU A 580 -26.03 -21.17 -1.53
C GLU A 580 -27.47 -21.09 -1.03
N ALA A 581 -27.97 -19.88 -0.77
CA ALA A 581 -29.33 -19.64 -0.30
C ALA A 581 -29.99 -18.45 -0.99
N GLY A 582 -31.32 -18.49 -1.07
CA GLY A 582 -32.13 -17.37 -1.55
C GLY A 582 -32.30 -16.25 -0.53
N GLY A 583 -31.91 -16.50 0.73
CA GLY A 583 -31.87 -15.53 1.83
C GLY A 583 -30.46 -15.40 2.42
N ILE A 584 -30.33 -14.56 3.45
CA ILE A 584 -29.05 -14.34 4.14
C ILE A 584 -28.76 -15.56 5.03
N ILE A 585 -27.58 -16.15 4.87
CA ILE A 585 -27.00 -17.15 5.76
C ILE A 585 -25.79 -16.51 6.44
N ASP A 586 -25.72 -16.61 7.77
CA ASP A 586 -24.54 -16.25 8.53
C ASP A 586 -23.48 -17.35 8.38
N LEU A 587 -22.51 -17.08 7.51
CA LEU A 587 -21.39 -18.00 7.24
C LEU A 587 -20.45 -18.15 8.44
N LYS A 588 -20.42 -17.17 9.36
CA LYS A 588 -19.62 -17.24 10.57
C LYS A 588 -20.25 -18.21 11.57
N GLU A 589 -21.57 -18.07 11.80
CA GLU A 589 -22.33 -19.02 12.63
C GLU A 589 -22.26 -20.43 12.04
N LEU A 590 -22.42 -20.57 10.72
CA LEU A 590 -22.25 -21.84 10.01
C LEU A 590 -20.86 -22.44 10.26
N GLY A 591 -19.82 -21.61 10.21
CA GLY A 591 -18.45 -22.04 10.45
C GLY A 591 -18.21 -22.53 11.87
N ASP A 592 -18.72 -21.81 12.86
CA ASP A 592 -18.57 -22.15 14.27
C ASP A 592 -19.31 -23.46 14.60
N ASP A 593 -20.50 -23.66 14.04
CA ASP A 593 -21.28 -24.90 14.16
C ASP A 593 -20.50 -26.11 13.61
N ILE A 594 -19.96 -25.99 12.38
CA ILE A 594 -19.23 -27.08 11.71
C ILE A 594 -17.93 -27.38 12.45
N LYS A 595 -17.15 -26.36 12.85
CA LYS A 595 -15.91 -26.53 13.64
C LYS A 595 -16.17 -27.25 14.96
N SER A 596 -17.27 -26.92 15.63
CA SER A 596 -17.69 -27.58 16.88
C SER A 596 -17.97 -29.07 16.70
N ILE A 597 -18.58 -29.46 15.57
CA ILE A 597 -18.90 -30.86 15.25
C ILE A 597 -17.62 -31.62 14.87
N ALA A 598 -16.80 -31.06 14.00
CA ALA A 598 -15.56 -31.69 13.58
C ALA A 598 -14.56 -31.89 14.72
N ALA A 599 -14.47 -30.92 15.65
CA ALA A 599 -13.65 -31.05 16.85
C ALA A 599 -14.08 -32.26 17.72
N LYS A 600 -15.37 -32.60 17.76
CA LYS A 600 -15.86 -33.79 18.50
C LYS A 600 -15.46 -35.10 17.83
N ASN A 601 -15.34 -35.11 16.51
CA ASN A 601 -15.04 -36.31 15.73
C ASN A 601 -13.53 -36.45 15.42
N GLY A 602 -12.71 -35.50 15.88
CA GLY A 602 -11.27 -35.50 15.64
C GLY A 602 -10.87 -35.06 14.22
N SER A 603 -11.80 -34.43 13.49
CA SER A 603 -11.53 -33.80 12.20
C SER A 603 -11.04 -32.37 12.44
N ILE A 604 -9.81 -32.09 11.99
CA ILE A 604 -9.07 -30.86 12.35
C ILE A 604 -8.93 -29.92 11.13
N ASP A 605 -9.22 -30.40 9.93
CA ASP A 605 -8.94 -29.69 8.68
C ASP A 605 -10.24 -29.26 7.99
N ILE A 606 -10.82 -28.16 8.49
CA ILE A 606 -11.94 -27.47 7.85
C ILE A 606 -11.54 -26.07 7.45
N GLY A 607 -11.70 -25.75 6.16
CA GLY A 607 -11.39 -24.44 5.60
C GLY A 607 -12.45 -23.93 4.64
N GLY A 608 -12.35 -22.65 4.25
CA GLY A 608 -13.15 -22.04 3.17
C GLY A 608 -14.55 -21.56 3.51
N ILE A 609 -14.97 -21.71 4.77
CA ILE A 609 -16.32 -21.42 5.26
C ILE A 609 -16.78 -19.99 4.90
N SER A 610 -15.88 -19.01 4.98
CA SER A 610 -16.14 -17.59 4.65
C SER A 610 -16.56 -17.34 3.21
N SER A 611 -16.33 -18.29 2.30
CA SER A 611 -16.70 -18.20 0.88
C SER A 611 -17.92 -19.05 0.50
N GLY A 612 -18.62 -19.62 1.50
CA GLY A 612 -19.71 -20.59 1.29
C GLY A 612 -19.21 -21.98 0.84
N LYS A 613 -17.89 -22.20 0.80
CA LYS A 613 -17.24 -23.46 0.43
C LYS A 613 -16.55 -24.08 1.63
N ILE A 614 -17.11 -25.14 2.20
CA ILE A 614 -16.49 -25.89 3.29
C ILE A 614 -15.63 -27.00 2.71
N SER A 615 -14.32 -26.98 2.95
CA SER A 615 -13.40 -28.07 2.63
C SER A 615 -13.21 -28.99 3.84
N PHE A 616 -13.11 -30.29 3.62
CA PHE A 616 -12.97 -31.32 4.66
C PHE A 616 -12.22 -32.55 4.13
N VAL A 617 -11.77 -33.42 5.04
CA VAL A 617 -11.19 -34.72 4.67
C VAL A 617 -12.29 -35.65 4.19
N SER A 618 -12.10 -36.30 3.03
CA SER A 618 -13.14 -37.09 2.35
C SER A 618 -13.86 -38.16 3.20
N GLY A 619 -13.23 -38.63 4.29
CA GLY A 619 -13.82 -39.60 5.22
C GLY A 619 -14.96 -39.04 6.06
N ASP A 620 -15.00 -37.72 6.25
CA ASP A 620 -15.95 -37.04 7.14
C ASP A 620 -17.15 -36.45 6.37
N ARG A 621 -17.26 -36.76 5.07
CA ARG A 621 -18.24 -36.13 4.15
C ARG A 621 -19.67 -36.16 4.67
N GLU A 622 -20.14 -37.32 5.11
CA GLU A 622 -21.53 -37.49 5.57
C GLU A 622 -21.79 -36.67 6.84
N GLU A 623 -20.90 -36.77 7.82
CA GLU A 623 -21.03 -36.04 9.10
C GLU A 623 -21.00 -34.52 8.91
N ILE A 624 -20.10 -34.02 8.05
CA ILE A 624 -20.01 -32.59 7.75
C ILE A 624 -21.23 -32.13 6.93
N LEU A 625 -21.73 -32.95 6.00
CA LEU A 625 -22.94 -32.61 5.25
C LEU A 625 -24.15 -32.47 6.17
N ASP A 626 -24.33 -33.41 7.09
CA ASP A 626 -25.41 -33.37 8.08
C ASP A 626 -25.28 -32.12 8.96
N ALA A 627 -24.07 -31.81 9.44
CA ALA A 627 -23.78 -30.61 10.23
C ALA A 627 -24.14 -29.31 9.48
N VAL A 628 -23.76 -29.21 8.21
CA VAL A 628 -24.08 -28.06 7.35
C VAL A 628 -25.57 -27.90 7.19
N VAL A 629 -26.27 -28.98 6.86
CA VAL A 629 -27.72 -28.96 6.68
C VAL A 629 -28.42 -28.57 7.99
N GLU A 630 -28.02 -29.14 9.13
CA GLU A 630 -28.56 -28.78 10.44
C GLU A 630 -28.35 -27.31 10.78
N SER A 631 -27.17 -26.75 10.48
CA SER A 631 -26.89 -25.33 10.75
C SER A 631 -27.73 -24.40 9.87
N ILE A 632 -27.82 -24.68 8.57
CA ILE A 632 -28.68 -23.93 7.64
C ILE A 632 -30.14 -23.97 8.11
N VAL A 633 -30.60 -25.13 8.56
CA VAL A 633 -31.94 -25.32 9.11
C VAL A 633 -32.22 -24.46 10.35
N LYS A 634 -31.22 -24.20 11.20
CA LYS A 634 -31.41 -23.33 12.37
C LYS A 634 -31.57 -21.86 11.98
N GLN A 635 -30.89 -21.44 10.91
CA GLN A 635 -30.87 -20.06 10.45
C GLN A 635 -32.08 -19.68 9.58
N LEU A 636 -32.73 -20.68 8.96
CA LEU A 636 -33.96 -20.52 8.16
C LEU A 636 -35.23 -20.63 9.01
#